data_AF-A0AAU1QRP4-F1
#
_entry.id   AF-A0AAU1QRP4-F1
#
_cell.length_a   1.000
_cell.length_b   1.000
_cell.length_c   1.000
_cell.angle_alpha   90.00
_cell.angle_beta   90.00
_cell.angle_gamma   90.00
#
_symmetry.space_group_name_H-M   'P 1'
#
loop_
_entity.id
_entity.type
_entity.pdbx_description
1 polymer ?
#
loop_
_entity_poly.entity_id
_entity_poly.type
_entity_poly.pdbx_seq_one_letter_code
_entity_poly.pdbx_strand_id
1 'polypeptide(L)'
;MTTDDAHLGTPTPEPARPQGPKAPGAKRDRATEGRGRRADQNRRRPAPRPDLHPKPGPSASPSGPSPSGPGTSLSGPDARPPTAATTARPETGTTAPRWAERPSAPGHSTPRRHLAQPPDPTATARPDTDPTAPTTRPGTGRPETGRPEAGATRPGAHAAAITTPRRRTGPTPGRPAATGAPPGAPGKRPRAVPWLTLVALAYALVQFVLVVPPLAHALGWDETVYVSQYDPRVPAAFFSAPRSRGISFLTAPFIAATPSVLVLRIGLTLLSSAALYAAFRVWRPVVGARTTALAALLFAGLWITQISGPQAMPNLWVAFGAVAATGWFLRAVTGREPRADRWLAGCVAATALFRAPDAVWLALPLIATALFRNRRTLPYLVGGLAVGLAQWVAEAYIRFGSVQDRLHVSSATEGDMGLHLNFDHAWSSLNGPLLCRPCTAATLDSPGLTLWWLALPLLAAAALAYAVRERRLLPTALPMAVAAALSVPYLLMIDYSAPRFLLPAYALLALPVAGLVTRLNSRRALVLAGLLIAAQLLSQSTVLTRVTASAALTNERYRAAADGLRTLGLRPPCLVSGPRALPIAYDAGCASAQVDGNNVSTTVAGILDRAAKMPTALLTARGQRPPHYARDWTPYPLHHTPGWTAWLAPTAPQGP
;
A
#
# COMPACT_ATOMS: atom_id res chain seq x y z
N MET A 1 -54.01 17.28 34.57
CA MET A 1 -54.95 16.13 34.59
C MET A 1 -54.16 14.89 34.94
N THR A 2 -54.66 14.10 35.89
CA THR A 2 -54.57 12.63 36.03
C THR A 2 -53.48 11.87 35.26
N THR A 3 -52.70 10.95 35.85
CA THR A 3 -52.52 10.48 37.26
C THR A 3 -51.36 9.47 37.22
N ASP A 4 -50.48 9.49 38.25
CA ASP A 4 -49.75 8.36 38.86
C ASP A 4 -48.93 7.38 37.95
N ASP A 5 -47.95 6.61 38.43
CA ASP A 5 -47.61 6.19 39.79
C ASP A 5 -46.07 5.98 39.96
N ALA A 6 -45.58 5.64 41.15
CA ALA A 6 -44.13 5.62 41.46
C ALA A 6 -43.64 4.50 42.40
N HIS A 7 -42.32 4.31 42.38
CA HIS A 7 -41.44 3.78 43.46
C HIS A 7 -41.33 2.26 43.81
N LEU A 8 -40.05 1.86 43.91
CA LEU A 8 -39.40 0.99 44.93
C LEU A 8 -39.68 -0.53 45.01
N GLY A 9 -38.61 -1.27 45.35
CA GLY A 9 -38.70 -2.56 46.07
C GLY A 9 -37.86 -3.73 45.53
N THR A 10 -36.68 -3.99 46.11
CA THR A 10 -35.91 -5.27 45.94
C THR A 10 -36.21 -6.22 47.10
N PRO A 11 -36.11 -7.56 46.92
CA PRO A 11 -34.89 -8.23 47.43
C PRO A 11 -34.38 -9.42 46.59
N THR A 12 -33.19 -9.90 46.94
CA THR A 12 -32.47 -11.09 46.41
C THR A 12 -32.94 -12.42 46.99
N PRO A 13 -32.67 -13.55 46.29
CA PRO A 13 -32.31 -14.81 46.96
C PRO A 13 -30.97 -15.43 46.50
N GLU A 14 -30.58 -16.48 47.22
CA GLU A 14 -29.26 -17.16 47.26
C GLU A 14 -29.16 -18.38 46.29
N PRO A 15 -27.95 -18.81 45.82
CA PRO A 15 -27.81 -19.91 44.86
C PRO A 15 -27.65 -21.31 45.50
N ALA A 16 -28.26 -22.33 44.88
CA ALA A 16 -28.19 -23.73 45.31
C ALA A 16 -27.08 -24.55 44.61
N ARG A 17 -26.58 -25.60 45.28
CA ARG A 17 -25.64 -26.62 44.74
C ARG A 17 -26.37 -27.68 43.89
N PRO A 18 -25.64 -28.48 43.08
CA PRO A 18 -25.30 -29.81 43.62
C PRO A 18 -23.89 -30.36 43.27
N GLN A 19 -23.31 -31.02 44.26
CA GLN A 19 -22.62 -32.34 44.25
C GLN A 19 -21.77 -32.80 43.04
N GLY A 20 -20.58 -33.34 43.34
CA GLY A 20 -19.78 -34.21 42.43
C GLY A 20 -19.18 -35.41 43.18
N PRO A 21 -18.43 -36.32 42.51
CA PRO A 21 -17.85 -37.51 43.13
C PRO A 21 -16.32 -37.44 43.40
N LYS A 22 -15.80 -38.47 44.08
CA LYS A 22 -14.46 -38.54 44.73
C LYS A 22 -13.36 -39.14 43.85
N ALA A 23 -12.11 -38.95 44.28
CA ALA A 23 -10.92 -39.76 43.98
C ALA A 23 -10.34 -40.30 45.32
N PRO A 24 -9.20 -41.04 45.42
CA PRO A 24 -8.30 -41.60 44.38
C PRO A 24 -8.00 -43.11 44.60
N GLY A 25 -7.02 -43.68 43.87
CA GLY A 25 -6.45 -45.01 44.13
C GLY A 25 -5.17 -45.29 43.31
N ALA A 26 -4.22 -46.06 43.85
CA ALA A 26 -2.89 -46.25 43.22
C ALA A 26 -2.23 -47.62 43.51
N LYS A 27 -1.49 -48.15 42.53
CA LYS A 27 -0.43 -49.19 42.53
C LYS A 27 -0.02 -49.46 41.07
N ARG A 28 1.04 -50.20 40.72
CA ARG A 28 2.51 -50.19 41.00
C ARG A 28 3.08 -51.42 40.24
N ASP A 29 4.22 -51.24 39.57
CA ASP A 29 5.26 -52.24 39.23
C ASP A 29 5.11 -53.33 38.13
N ARG A 30 6.21 -53.43 37.33
CA ARG A 30 6.76 -54.56 36.51
C ARG A 30 5.97 -55.05 35.27
N ALA A 31 6.56 -55.01 34.06
CA ALA A 31 7.60 -55.87 33.42
C ALA A 31 6.99 -57.14 32.76
N THR A 32 7.50 -57.75 31.66
CA THR A 32 8.89 -57.80 31.10
C THR A 32 8.87 -58.16 29.59
N GLU A 33 9.97 -57.91 28.85
CA GLU A 33 10.42 -58.50 27.55
C GLU A 33 9.50 -58.48 26.28
N GLY A 34 10.02 -58.45 25.04
CA GLY A 34 11.41 -58.20 24.59
C GLY A 34 11.71 -58.56 23.11
N ARG A 35 12.86 -58.04 22.60
CA ARG A 35 13.60 -58.41 21.34
C ARG A 35 12.88 -58.15 19.99
N GLY A 36 13.56 -57.90 18.85
CA GLY A 36 15.00 -57.72 18.53
C GLY A 36 15.26 -56.39 17.76
N ARG A 37 16.49 -55.85 17.65
CA ARG A 37 17.66 -56.26 16.83
C ARG A 37 17.38 -56.28 15.31
N ARG A 38 18.25 -55.85 14.38
CA ARG A 38 19.50 -55.02 14.28
C ARG A 38 19.56 -54.59 12.77
N ALA A 39 20.32 -53.62 12.26
CA ALA A 39 21.72 -53.18 12.44
C ALA A 39 21.82 -51.65 12.15
N ASP A 40 22.76 -50.84 12.66
CA ASP A 40 24.24 -50.87 12.50
C ASP A 40 24.72 -50.77 11.03
N GLN A 41 25.75 -49.98 10.66
CA GLN A 41 26.41 -48.83 11.31
C GLN A 41 27.40 -48.20 10.30
N ASN A 42 27.59 -46.87 10.28
CA ASN A 42 28.95 -46.33 10.09
C ASN A 42 29.13 -44.85 10.51
N ARG A 43 30.38 -44.49 10.83
CA ARG A 43 30.83 -43.17 11.29
C ARG A 43 31.82 -42.55 10.29
N ARG A 44 31.96 -41.21 10.29
CA ARG A 44 33.23 -40.50 10.62
C ARG A 44 33.10 -38.97 10.48
N ARG A 45 33.45 -38.26 11.55
CA ARG A 45 34.22 -36.99 11.54
C ARG A 45 35.59 -37.29 12.15
N PRO A 46 36.63 -36.50 11.85
CA PRO A 46 37.18 -35.59 12.87
C PRO A 46 37.40 -34.17 12.33
N ALA A 47 38.21 -33.34 12.99
CA ALA A 47 38.34 -31.89 12.76
C ALA A 47 39.80 -31.41 12.41
N PRO A 48 40.41 -30.32 12.97
CA PRO A 48 40.80 -29.18 12.11
C PRO A 48 42.24 -28.63 12.22
N ARG A 49 42.65 -27.82 11.20
CA ARG A 49 43.78 -26.84 11.19
C ARG A 49 45.22 -27.46 11.24
N PRO A 50 46.32 -26.76 10.85
CA PRO A 50 46.68 -25.35 11.12
C PRO A 50 47.22 -24.50 9.93
N ASP A 51 47.86 -23.37 10.24
CA ASP A 51 48.27 -22.23 9.39
C ASP A 51 49.77 -22.24 8.97
N LEU A 52 50.19 -21.42 7.98
CA LEU A 52 51.42 -20.53 7.93
C LEU A 52 52.02 -20.24 6.52
N HIS A 53 51.98 -18.95 6.11
CA HIS A 53 53.00 -18.13 5.35
C HIS A 53 53.70 -18.61 4.04
N PRO A 54 54.49 -17.76 3.31
CA PRO A 54 54.73 -16.30 3.35
C PRO A 54 54.47 -15.54 2.00
N LYS A 55 54.84 -14.24 1.94
CA LYS A 55 54.93 -13.38 0.72
C LYS A 55 56.29 -13.52 0.00
N PRO A 56 56.41 -12.98 -1.24
CA PRO A 56 57.55 -12.11 -1.59
C PRO A 56 57.15 -10.66 -1.96
N GLY A 57 58.15 -9.82 -2.25
CA GLY A 57 58.09 -8.35 -2.32
C GLY A 57 58.45 -7.68 -3.67
N PRO A 58 58.94 -6.42 -3.70
CA PRO A 58 58.52 -5.45 -4.72
C PRO A 58 59.63 -4.79 -5.58
N SER A 59 59.22 -4.17 -6.70
CA SER A 59 59.92 -3.11 -7.49
C SER A 59 59.01 -2.71 -8.68
N ALA A 60 59.07 -1.52 -9.31
CA ALA A 60 59.65 -0.23 -8.95
C ALA A 60 58.93 0.93 -9.70
N SER A 61 59.12 2.17 -9.22
CA SER A 61 58.83 3.45 -9.93
C SER A 61 60.05 3.86 -10.82
N PRO A 62 60.18 5.05 -11.48
CA PRO A 62 59.33 6.26 -11.46
C PRO A 62 59.19 7.08 -12.79
N SER A 63 58.36 8.13 -12.77
CA SER A 63 58.66 9.45 -13.38
C SER A 63 57.61 10.53 -13.00
N GLY A 64 58.05 11.75 -12.65
CA GLY A 64 57.21 12.94 -12.45
C GLY A 64 57.13 13.83 -13.71
N PRO A 65 57.01 15.18 -13.64
CA PRO A 65 57.20 16.05 -12.47
C PRO A 65 56.12 17.16 -12.25
N SER A 66 56.29 17.94 -11.17
CA SER A 66 55.67 19.27 -10.95
C SER A 66 56.70 20.29 -10.45
N PRO A 67 56.59 21.57 -10.82
CA PRO A 67 57.09 22.74 -10.07
C PRO A 67 55.92 23.62 -9.55
N SER A 68 56.04 24.53 -8.59
CA SER A 68 57.13 24.94 -7.67
C SER A 68 56.56 25.77 -6.49
N GLY A 69 57.29 25.87 -5.36
CA GLY A 69 56.97 26.72 -4.19
C GLY A 69 57.54 28.16 -4.28
N PRO A 70 58.01 28.82 -3.18
CA PRO A 70 58.15 28.40 -1.76
C PRO A 70 56.83 28.65 -0.95
N GLY A 71 56.72 28.92 0.37
CA GLY A 71 57.61 29.13 1.54
C GLY A 71 56.73 29.38 2.80
N THR A 72 57.17 29.60 4.05
CA THR A 72 58.47 29.66 4.75
C THR A 72 58.34 29.01 6.15
N SER A 73 59.45 28.71 6.86
CA SER A 73 59.50 27.88 8.09
C SER A 73 59.89 28.61 9.38
N LEU A 74 59.51 28.05 10.55
CA LEU A 74 60.07 28.12 11.94
C LEU A 74 58.91 27.74 12.92
N SER A 75 59.08 27.12 14.10
CA SER A 75 60.11 26.22 14.67
C SER A 75 59.52 25.40 15.86
N GLY A 76 60.28 24.50 16.50
CA GLY A 76 59.94 23.83 17.78
C GLY A 76 60.93 24.18 18.92
N PRO A 77 61.09 23.37 20.01
CA PRO A 77 60.51 22.04 20.29
C PRO A 77 60.08 21.77 21.77
N ASP A 78 59.80 20.48 22.10
CA ASP A 78 59.82 19.80 23.43
C ASP A 78 58.76 20.19 24.51
N ALA A 79 58.39 19.35 25.51
CA ALA A 79 58.85 18.00 25.96
C ALA A 79 57.68 17.06 26.38
N ARG A 80 57.97 15.89 27.02
CA ARG A 80 57.00 14.86 27.47
C ARG A 80 57.19 14.40 28.95
N PRO A 81 56.30 13.55 29.55
CA PRO A 81 56.02 13.51 31.00
C PRO A 81 56.60 12.30 31.75
N PRO A 82 56.25 12.11 33.05
CA PRO A 82 56.12 10.76 33.61
C PRO A 82 54.87 10.50 34.52
N THR A 83 54.41 9.24 34.53
CA THR A 83 53.82 8.42 35.65
C THR A 83 52.97 9.05 36.78
N ALA A 84 51.87 8.47 37.31
CA ALA A 84 51.12 7.22 37.07
C ALA A 84 49.68 7.40 37.69
N ALA A 85 48.96 6.54 38.44
CA ALA A 85 49.18 5.21 39.07
C ALA A 85 47.85 4.44 39.31
N THR A 86 47.84 3.48 40.25
CA THR A 86 46.84 2.41 40.48
C THR A 86 45.69 2.76 41.43
N THR A 87 44.45 2.33 41.10
CA THR A 87 43.39 1.69 41.95
C THR A 87 42.04 1.72 41.19
N ALA A 88 41.02 0.87 41.41
CA ALA A 88 40.90 -0.47 42.01
C ALA A 88 39.61 -1.17 41.46
N ARG A 89 39.15 -2.28 42.06
CA ARG A 89 37.89 -2.99 41.76
C ARG A 89 37.33 -3.63 43.04
N PRO A 90 36.02 -3.91 43.13
CA PRO A 90 35.61 -5.33 43.21
C PRO A 90 34.37 -5.66 42.37
N GLU A 91 34.00 -6.94 42.32
CA GLU A 91 32.91 -7.49 41.50
C GLU A 91 31.77 -8.09 42.34
N THR A 92 30.53 -7.73 42.02
CA THR A 92 29.29 -8.54 42.10
C THR A 92 28.31 -7.97 41.07
N GLY A 93 27.44 -8.72 40.37
CA GLY A 93 27.15 -10.15 40.42
C GLY A 93 25.68 -10.41 40.73
N THR A 94 24.84 -10.62 39.71
CA THR A 94 23.57 -11.41 39.69
C THR A 94 22.85 -11.21 38.34
N THR A 95 22.16 -12.24 37.84
CA THR A 95 21.43 -12.26 36.56
C THR A 95 19.91 -12.27 36.72
N ALA A 96 19.21 -11.49 35.88
CA ALA A 96 17.78 -11.64 35.53
C ALA A 96 16.76 -11.36 36.69
N PRO A 97 15.43 -11.30 36.43
CA PRO A 97 14.70 -11.47 35.17
C PRO A 97 13.76 -10.31 34.76
N ARG A 98 13.09 -10.47 33.62
CA ARG A 98 11.83 -9.75 33.30
C ARG A 98 10.72 -10.20 34.27
N TRP A 99 9.84 -9.28 34.65
CA TRP A 99 8.40 -9.55 34.82
C TRP A 99 7.57 -8.35 34.37
N ALA A 100 6.29 -8.55 34.17
CA ALA A 100 5.32 -7.52 33.78
C ALA A 100 4.12 -7.60 34.71
N GLU A 101 3.51 -6.46 35.07
CA GLU A 101 2.23 -6.48 35.79
C GLU A 101 1.40 -5.20 35.63
N ARG A 102 0.10 -5.38 35.81
CA ARG A 102 -0.99 -4.41 36.05
C ARG A 102 -1.83 -5.01 37.20
N PRO A 103 -2.82 -4.31 37.78
CA PRO A 103 -3.13 -2.87 37.77
C PRO A 103 -3.12 -2.27 39.19
N SER A 104 -3.37 -0.95 39.33
CA SER A 104 -3.79 -0.37 40.62
C SER A 104 -4.58 0.93 40.46
N ALA A 105 -5.60 1.06 41.30
CA ALA A 105 -6.48 2.19 41.62
C ALA A 105 -7.07 1.87 43.03
N PRO A 106 -7.70 2.79 43.80
CA PRO A 106 -8.28 4.08 43.38
C PRO A 106 -7.99 5.26 44.34
N GLY A 107 -8.72 6.38 44.16
CA GLY A 107 -9.06 7.32 45.25
C GLY A 107 -8.43 8.71 45.19
N HIS A 108 -9.23 9.74 44.86
CA HIS A 108 -9.72 10.74 45.82
C HIS A 108 -10.64 11.79 45.15
N SER A 109 -11.64 12.25 45.90
CA SER A 109 -12.50 13.41 45.61
C SER A 109 -11.82 14.71 46.11
N THR A 110 -12.30 15.95 45.95
CA THR A 110 -13.58 16.60 45.54
C THR A 110 -13.20 18.07 45.13
N PRO A 111 -14.09 19.08 45.01
CA PRO A 111 -15.40 19.19 44.35
C PRO A 111 -15.39 20.19 43.15
N ARG A 112 -16.51 20.39 42.45
CA ARG A 112 -16.75 21.56 41.57
C ARG A 112 -18.12 22.19 41.87
N ARG A 113 -18.20 23.53 41.79
CA ARG A 113 -19.44 24.31 41.99
C ARG A 113 -20.27 24.42 40.70
N HIS A 114 -21.55 24.73 40.87
CA HIS A 114 -22.52 25.01 39.81
C HIS A 114 -22.28 26.33 39.08
N LEU A 115 -22.89 26.42 37.88
CA LEU A 115 -23.39 27.57 37.09
C LEU A 115 -23.06 27.30 35.60
N ALA A 116 -23.87 27.56 34.58
CA ALA A 116 -25.32 27.74 34.40
C ALA A 116 -25.55 27.92 32.88
N GLN A 117 -26.47 27.16 32.27
CA GLN A 117 -27.17 27.48 31.01
C GLN A 117 -28.59 27.97 31.39
N PRO A 118 -29.46 28.49 30.49
CA PRO A 118 -29.44 28.56 29.00
C PRO A 118 -29.60 30.06 28.55
N PRO A 119 -30.25 30.51 27.44
CA PRO A 119 -30.89 29.81 26.31
C PRO A 119 -30.60 30.37 24.88
N ASP A 120 -31.28 29.74 23.92
CA ASP A 120 -31.34 30.02 22.47
C ASP A 120 -32.82 30.28 22.07
N PRO A 121 -33.14 31.20 21.13
CA PRO A 121 -34.45 31.17 20.47
C PRO A 121 -34.43 31.45 18.94
N THR A 122 -34.54 30.37 18.17
CA THR A 122 -35.42 30.14 16.98
C THR A 122 -35.99 31.30 16.11
N ALA A 123 -35.78 31.15 14.78
CA ALA A 123 -36.73 31.36 13.64
C ALA A 123 -37.39 32.75 13.42
N THR A 124 -37.48 33.32 12.21
CA THR A 124 -38.13 32.86 10.93
C THR A 124 -37.56 33.70 9.74
N ALA A 125 -37.92 33.64 8.43
CA ALA A 125 -39.13 33.22 7.71
C ALA A 125 -38.89 32.83 6.21
N ARG A 126 -39.97 32.70 5.42
CA ARG A 126 -40.16 32.37 3.98
C ARG A 126 -41.57 32.89 3.56
N PRO A 127 -42.04 32.87 2.28
CA PRO A 127 -41.38 32.69 0.98
C PRO A 127 -41.75 33.83 -0.02
N ASP A 128 -41.43 33.69 -1.33
CA ASP A 128 -42.25 34.03 -2.53
C ASP A 128 -41.37 34.08 -3.80
N THR A 129 -41.84 34.23 -5.04
CA THR A 129 -42.66 33.41 -5.98
C THR A 129 -42.35 33.93 -7.42
N ASP A 130 -42.85 33.30 -8.49
CA ASP A 130 -42.48 33.46 -9.93
C ASP A 130 -43.41 34.47 -10.68
N PRO A 131 -43.46 34.65 -12.03
CA PRO A 131 -42.47 34.53 -13.14
C PRO A 131 -42.51 35.73 -14.16
N THR A 132 -41.67 35.76 -15.25
CA THR A 132 -42.05 36.26 -16.61
C THR A 132 -40.99 36.11 -17.74
N ALA A 133 -41.41 36.27 -19.01
CA ALA A 133 -40.64 36.35 -20.28
C ALA A 133 -41.48 37.20 -21.30
N PRO A 134 -41.27 37.28 -22.64
CA PRO A 134 -40.17 36.85 -23.56
C PRO A 134 -39.77 37.92 -24.63
N THR A 135 -38.91 37.60 -25.62
CA THR A 135 -38.84 38.20 -27.01
C THR A 135 -37.80 37.45 -27.90
N THR A 136 -38.17 36.71 -28.97
CA THR A 136 -38.31 37.04 -30.43
C THR A 136 -37.08 36.74 -31.34
N ARG A 137 -37.24 36.90 -32.66
CA ARG A 137 -36.56 36.22 -33.83
C ARG A 137 -36.45 37.24 -35.00
N PRO A 138 -35.98 36.93 -36.25
CA PRO A 138 -35.12 35.85 -36.79
C PRO A 138 -34.01 36.38 -37.76
N GLY A 139 -33.35 35.51 -38.55
CA GLY A 139 -32.59 35.89 -39.75
C GLY A 139 -32.31 34.69 -40.69
N THR A 140 -32.34 34.89 -42.01
CA THR A 140 -32.23 33.82 -43.05
C THR A 140 -31.39 34.24 -44.26
N GLY A 141 -30.57 33.35 -44.83
CA GLY A 141 -29.85 33.62 -46.09
C GLY A 141 -29.21 32.40 -46.80
N ARG A 142 -29.42 32.33 -48.11
CA ARG A 142 -28.82 31.49 -49.18
C ARG A 142 -29.10 32.23 -50.52
N PRO A 143 -28.49 31.90 -51.69
CA PRO A 143 -27.51 30.86 -52.04
C PRO A 143 -26.22 31.52 -52.65
N GLU A 144 -25.46 31.09 -53.68
CA GLU A 144 -25.41 29.92 -54.59
C GLU A 144 -24.02 29.76 -55.29
N THR A 145 -23.95 28.88 -56.31
CA THR A 145 -23.06 28.81 -57.51
C THR A 145 -21.53 29.03 -57.47
N GLY A 146 -20.81 28.27 -58.31
CA GLY A 146 -19.41 28.55 -58.71
C GLY A 146 -18.56 27.33 -59.08
N ARG A 147 -18.31 27.08 -60.38
CA ARG A 147 -17.34 26.06 -60.90
C ARG A 147 -16.90 26.43 -62.33
N PRO A 148 -15.59 26.40 -62.65
CA PRO A 148 -15.02 25.52 -63.71
C PRO A 148 -13.94 24.56 -63.11
N GLU A 149 -13.39 23.50 -63.72
CA GLU A 149 -12.68 23.28 -65.02
C GLU A 149 -11.32 24.04 -65.11
N ALA A 150 -10.20 23.51 -65.64
CA ALA A 150 -9.79 22.20 -66.19
C ALA A 150 -8.28 21.95 -65.81
N GLY A 151 -7.49 20.96 -66.25
CA GLY A 151 -7.64 19.78 -67.12
C GLY A 151 -6.26 19.23 -67.60
N ALA A 152 -6.19 17.96 -68.05
CA ALA A 152 -5.06 17.30 -68.76
C ALA A 152 -3.74 17.07 -67.95
N THR A 153 -2.83 16.10 -68.26
CA THR A 153 -2.80 15.08 -69.33
C THR A 153 -2.12 13.75 -68.91
N ARG A 154 -2.33 12.71 -69.73
CA ARG A 154 -1.70 11.36 -69.80
C ARG A 154 -0.28 11.40 -70.45
N PRO A 155 0.46 10.29 -70.76
CA PRO A 155 0.09 8.85 -70.83
C PRO A 155 1.08 7.81 -70.25
N GLY A 156 0.69 6.53 -70.35
CA GLY A 156 1.55 5.35 -70.16
C GLY A 156 0.70 4.07 -70.09
N ALA A 157 0.95 3.06 -70.92
CA ALA A 157 0.11 1.87 -71.04
C ALA A 157 0.89 0.61 -71.40
N HIS A 158 0.41 -0.55 -70.97
CA HIS A 158 0.57 -1.86 -71.65
C HIS A 158 -0.57 -2.80 -71.23
N ALA A 159 -0.77 -3.90 -71.97
CA ALA A 159 -1.99 -4.71 -71.90
C ALA A 159 -1.70 -6.21 -71.81
N ALA A 160 -2.67 -6.96 -71.27
CA ALA A 160 -2.89 -8.38 -71.52
C ALA A 160 -4.38 -8.70 -71.29
N ALA A 161 -4.95 -9.61 -72.09
CA ALA A 161 -6.35 -10.02 -71.99
C ALA A 161 -6.47 -11.55 -72.05
N ILE A 162 -7.40 -12.12 -71.28
CA ILE A 162 -7.82 -13.53 -71.41
C ILE A 162 -9.36 -13.59 -71.37
N THR A 163 -9.91 -14.37 -72.29
CA THR A 163 -11.34 -14.42 -72.66
C THR A 163 -12.11 -15.46 -71.84
N THR A 164 -13.42 -15.27 -71.62
CA THR A 164 -14.37 -16.37 -71.37
C THR A 164 -15.80 -15.96 -71.78
N PRO A 165 -16.69 -16.89 -72.20
CA PRO A 165 -17.83 -16.55 -73.05
C PRO A 165 -19.19 -16.37 -72.33
N ARG A 166 -20.04 -15.54 -72.93
CA ARG A 166 -21.46 -15.32 -72.60
C ARG A 166 -22.33 -16.41 -73.25
N ARG A 167 -23.16 -17.14 -72.48
CA ARG A 167 -24.19 -18.07 -73.04
C ARG A 167 -25.61 -17.52 -72.82
N ARG A 168 -26.52 -17.90 -73.73
CA ARG A 168 -27.89 -17.35 -73.88
C ARG A 168 -28.92 -18.07 -73.00
N THR A 169 -30.05 -17.40 -72.78
CA THR A 169 -31.21 -17.85 -71.98
C THR A 169 -32.18 -18.78 -72.73
N GLY A 170 -32.86 -19.67 -72.00
CA GLY A 170 -34.02 -20.47 -72.42
C GLY A 170 -34.86 -20.88 -71.19
N PRO A 171 -36.18 -21.17 -71.30
CA PRO A 171 -37.11 -20.92 -70.18
C PRO A 171 -37.79 -22.14 -69.52
N THR A 172 -38.49 -21.84 -68.41
CA THR A 172 -39.61 -22.58 -67.74
C THR A 172 -39.31 -23.92 -67.03
N PRO A 173 -40.15 -24.37 -66.07
CA PRO A 173 -41.28 -23.69 -65.39
C PRO A 173 -41.26 -23.72 -63.84
N GLY A 174 -42.12 -22.90 -63.21
CA GLY A 174 -42.89 -23.21 -61.99
C GLY A 174 -42.18 -23.58 -60.67
N ARG A 175 -42.16 -22.65 -59.71
CA ARG A 175 -42.10 -22.96 -58.26
C ARG A 175 -43.00 -21.98 -57.47
N PRO A 176 -43.76 -22.42 -56.44
CA PRO A 176 -44.74 -21.55 -55.78
C PRO A 176 -44.13 -20.32 -55.09
N ALA A 177 -44.91 -19.25 -55.02
CA ALA A 177 -44.52 -18.01 -54.34
C ALA A 177 -44.43 -18.21 -52.82
N ALA A 178 -43.21 -18.16 -52.28
CA ALA A 178 -43.01 -17.95 -50.86
C ALA A 178 -43.30 -16.47 -50.54
N THR A 179 -44.27 -16.23 -49.66
CA THR A 179 -44.67 -14.87 -49.26
C THR A 179 -43.50 -14.13 -48.61
N GLY A 180 -43.25 -12.90 -49.09
CA GLY A 180 -42.15 -12.08 -48.62
C GLY A 180 -42.39 -11.56 -47.20
N ALA A 181 -41.88 -12.28 -46.19
CA ALA A 181 -41.71 -11.72 -44.86
C ALA A 181 -40.72 -10.54 -44.93
N PRO A 182 -41.08 -9.33 -44.46
CA PRO A 182 -40.17 -8.19 -44.50
C PRO A 182 -38.92 -8.47 -43.64
N PRO A 183 -37.74 -7.93 -44.01
CA PRO A 183 -36.52 -8.14 -43.24
C PRO A 183 -36.69 -7.58 -41.83
N GLY A 184 -36.80 -8.48 -40.85
CA GLY A 184 -37.10 -8.13 -39.46
C GLY A 184 -36.10 -7.10 -38.93
N ALA A 185 -36.62 -5.96 -38.45
CA ALA A 185 -35.81 -4.85 -37.96
C ALA A 185 -34.78 -5.36 -36.93
N PRO A 186 -33.51 -4.89 -36.98
CA PRO A 186 -32.42 -5.49 -36.22
C PRO A 186 -32.72 -5.43 -34.72
N GLY A 187 -33.09 -6.60 -34.17
CA GLY A 187 -33.56 -6.71 -32.79
C GLY A 187 -32.57 -6.10 -31.82
N LYS A 188 -33.01 -5.06 -31.09
CA LYS A 188 -32.19 -4.32 -30.12
C LYS A 188 -31.69 -5.30 -29.06
N ARG A 189 -30.47 -5.84 -29.24
CA ARG A 189 -29.84 -6.79 -28.31
C ARG A 189 -29.97 -6.22 -26.89
N PRO A 190 -30.52 -6.97 -25.92
CA PRO A 190 -30.79 -6.44 -24.59
C PRO A 190 -29.50 -5.88 -24.00
N ARG A 191 -29.52 -4.60 -23.62
CA ARG A 191 -28.32 -3.86 -23.19
C ARG A 191 -27.72 -4.53 -21.96
N ALA A 192 -26.60 -5.23 -22.15
CA ALA A 192 -25.92 -5.94 -21.08
C ALA A 192 -25.49 -4.95 -19.98
N VAL A 193 -26.02 -5.15 -18.77
CA VAL A 193 -25.78 -4.26 -17.62
C VAL A 193 -24.27 -4.09 -17.40
N PRO A 194 -23.75 -2.85 -17.30
CA PRO A 194 -22.31 -2.59 -17.29
C PRO A 194 -21.71 -2.80 -15.89
N TRP A 195 -21.89 -3.99 -15.31
CA TRP A 195 -21.58 -4.31 -13.90
C TRP A 195 -20.21 -3.83 -13.41
N LEU A 196 -19.13 -4.04 -14.16
CA LEU A 196 -17.79 -3.55 -13.76
C LEU A 196 -17.70 -2.02 -13.68
N THR A 197 -18.44 -1.30 -14.53
CA THR A 197 -18.53 0.16 -14.45
C THR A 197 -19.29 0.58 -13.19
N LEU A 198 -20.40 -0.10 -12.88
CA LEU A 198 -21.15 0.14 -11.64
C LEU A 198 -20.30 -0.13 -10.38
N VAL A 199 -19.49 -1.19 -10.38
CA VAL A 199 -18.54 -1.49 -9.30
C VAL A 199 -17.46 -0.41 -9.16
N ALA A 200 -16.90 0.09 -10.27
CA ALA A 200 -15.90 1.17 -10.23
C ALA A 200 -16.50 2.51 -9.75
N LEU A 201 -17.72 2.83 -10.17
CA LEU A 201 -18.46 4.01 -9.69
C LEU A 201 -18.83 3.88 -8.20
N ALA A 202 -19.27 2.70 -7.75
CA ALA A 202 -19.54 2.44 -6.33
C ALA A 202 -18.26 2.52 -5.48
N TYR A 203 -17.12 2.04 -5.98
CA TYR A 203 -15.82 2.18 -5.34
C TYR A 203 -15.41 3.64 -5.15
N ALA A 204 -15.59 4.48 -6.19
CA ALA A 204 -15.37 5.93 -6.07
C ALA A 204 -16.36 6.59 -5.09
N LEU A 205 -17.65 6.26 -5.17
CA LEU A 205 -18.69 6.82 -4.30
C LEU A 205 -18.45 6.50 -2.82
N VAL A 206 -18.10 5.25 -2.49
CA VAL A 206 -17.78 4.85 -1.11
C VAL A 206 -16.58 5.64 -0.57
N GLN A 207 -15.57 5.92 -1.40
CA GLN A 207 -14.45 6.78 -0.99
C GLN A 207 -14.89 8.23 -0.78
N PHE A 208 -15.64 8.82 -1.72
CA PHE A 208 -16.12 10.20 -1.60
C PHE A 208 -17.02 10.43 -0.38
N VAL A 209 -17.75 9.40 0.08
CA VAL A 209 -18.64 9.49 1.25
C VAL A 209 -17.91 9.13 2.56
N LEU A 210 -17.12 8.04 2.59
CA LEU A 210 -16.60 7.46 3.85
C LEU A 210 -15.09 7.65 4.08
N VAL A 211 -14.32 8.15 3.10
CA VAL A 211 -12.84 8.17 3.18
C VAL A 211 -12.25 9.54 2.88
N VAL A 212 -12.70 10.20 1.81
CA VAL A 212 -12.17 11.51 1.41
C VAL A 212 -12.48 12.60 2.46
N PRO A 213 -13.72 12.78 2.98
CA PRO A 213 -14.00 13.88 3.89
C PRO A 213 -13.19 13.80 5.20
N PRO A 214 -13.05 12.65 5.90
CA PRO A 214 -12.24 12.57 7.12
C PRO A 214 -10.72 12.63 6.91
N LEU A 215 -10.21 12.51 5.67
CA LEU A 215 -8.77 12.48 5.37
C LEU A 215 -8.32 13.62 4.45
N ALA A 216 -9.19 14.59 4.16
CA ALA A 216 -8.91 15.73 3.29
C ALA A 216 -8.13 16.86 3.99
N HIS A 217 -8.01 16.85 5.32
CA HIS A 217 -7.40 17.92 6.12
C HIS A 217 -5.87 17.82 6.26
N ALA A 218 -5.30 16.61 6.20
CA ALA A 218 -3.87 16.37 6.39
C ALA A 218 -3.41 15.02 5.80
N LEU A 219 -2.09 14.90 5.56
CA LEU A 219 -1.44 13.69 5.06
C LEU A 219 -1.06 12.72 6.18
N GLY A 220 -1.12 11.42 5.90
CA GLY A 220 -0.51 10.41 6.75
C GLY A 220 1.03 10.40 6.66
N TRP A 221 1.68 9.65 7.55
CA TRP A 221 3.15 9.56 7.63
C TRP A 221 3.80 9.16 6.30
N ASP A 222 3.43 8.01 5.72
CA ASP A 222 4.04 7.56 4.45
C ASP A 222 3.68 8.47 3.28
N GLU A 223 2.48 9.03 3.30
CA GLU A 223 1.99 9.91 2.25
C GLU A 223 2.84 11.18 2.15
N THR A 224 3.17 11.74 3.31
CA THR A 224 4.13 12.84 3.45
C THR A 224 5.47 12.52 2.80
N VAL A 225 6.00 11.30 2.98
CA VAL A 225 7.28 10.89 2.38
C VAL A 225 7.20 10.88 0.86
N TYR A 226 6.12 10.36 0.27
CA TYR A 226 5.99 10.34 -1.20
C TYR A 226 5.66 11.72 -1.79
N VAL A 227 4.82 12.50 -1.13
CA VAL A 227 4.35 13.82 -1.61
C VAL A 227 5.46 14.86 -1.55
N SER A 228 6.16 14.99 -0.43
CA SER A 228 7.22 16.01 -0.24
C SER A 228 8.37 15.97 -1.26
N GLN A 229 8.48 14.90 -2.07
CA GLN A 229 9.53 14.77 -3.09
C GLN A 229 9.36 15.70 -4.29
N TYR A 230 8.14 16.19 -4.54
CA TYR A 230 7.82 17.11 -5.64
C TYR A 230 6.86 18.24 -5.22
N ASP A 231 6.71 18.47 -3.91
CA ASP A 231 5.99 19.63 -3.40
C ASP A 231 6.97 20.82 -3.31
N PRO A 232 6.79 21.91 -4.09
CA PRO A 232 7.74 23.01 -4.14
C PRO A 232 7.69 23.94 -2.91
N ARG A 233 6.74 23.72 -1.98
CA ARG A 233 6.49 24.61 -0.83
C ARG A 233 7.13 24.11 0.46
N VAL A 234 7.70 22.89 0.48
CA VAL A 234 8.24 22.24 1.68
C VAL A 234 9.51 21.44 1.36
N PRO A 235 10.48 21.30 2.28
CA PRO A 235 11.65 20.45 2.04
C PRO A 235 11.28 18.96 1.92
N ALA A 236 11.91 18.27 0.96
CA ALA A 236 11.67 16.84 0.75
C ALA A 236 12.05 15.99 1.97
N ALA A 237 11.11 15.17 2.46
CA ALA A 237 11.37 14.25 3.56
C ALA A 237 12.32 13.12 3.13
N PHE A 238 13.00 12.49 4.10
CA PHE A 238 14.00 11.45 3.80
C PHE A 238 13.40 10.23 3.08
N PHE A 239 13.80 10.05 1.82
CA PHE A 239 13.33 8.96 0.96
C PHE A 239 14.20 7.71 1.12
N SER A 240 13.85 6.87 2.10
CA SER A 240 14.62 5.67 2.47
C SER A 240 14.71 4.61 1.35
N ALA A 241 15.72 3.73 1.46
CA ALA A 241 16.07 2.71 0.47
C ALA A 241 14.91 1.85 -0.12
N PRO A 242 13.96 1.30 0.66
CA PRO A 242 12.90 0.42 0.12
C PRO A 242 11.90 1.14 -0.79
N ARG A 243 11.76 2.47 -0.68
CA ARG A 243 10.73 3.24 -1.38
C ARG A 243 11.08 3.41 -2.87
N SER A 244 10.06 3.50 -3.73
CA SER A 244 10.17 3.66 -5.20
C SER A 244 9.37 4.87 -5.66
N ARG A 245 9.81 5.61 -6.70
CA ARG A 245 9.28 6.96 -7.01
C ARG A 245 7.89 6.99 -7.64
N GLY A 246 7.29 5.87 -8.05
CA GLY A 246 6.02 5.85 -8.78
C GLY A 246 4.87 6.60 -8.11
N ILE A 247 4.78 6.57 -6.78
CA ILE A 247 3.77 7.39 -6.07
C ILE A 247 4.13 8.87 -6.10
N SER A 248 5.39 9.25 -5.90
CA SER A 248 5.83 10.64 -6.05
C SER A 248 5.55 11.19 -7.45
N PHE A 249 5.74 10.38 -8.50
CA PHE A 249 5.37 10.76 -9.88
C PHE A 249 3.85 10.84 -10.10
N LEU A 250 3.06 9.97 -9.44
CA LEU A 250 1.60 9.99 -9.50
C LEU A 250 1.00 11.21 -8.78
N THR A 251 1.60 11.65 -7.67
CA THR A 251 1.12 12.81 -6.90
C THR A 251 1.64 14.15 -7.44
N ALA A 252 2.83 14.18 -8.05
CA ALA A 252 3.49 15.40 -8.54
C ALA A 252 2.58 16.38 -9.31
N PRO A 253 1.74 15.97 -10.29
CA PRO A 253 0.91 16.92 -11.04
C PRO A 253 -0.12 17.66 -10.18
N PHE A 254 -0.62 17.04 -9.11
CA PHE A 254 -1.58 17.66 -8.20
C PHE A 254 -0.89 18.65 -7.27
N ILE A 255 0.24 18.26 -6.68
CA ILE A 255 0.92 19.03 -5.62
C ILE A 255 1.77 20.17 -6.16
N ALA A 256 2.27 20.07 -7.39
CA ALA A 256 2.85 21.19 -8.12
C ALA A 256 1.80 22.26 -8.45
N ALA A 257 0.54 21.86 -8.69
CA ALA A 257 -0.55 22.76 -9.04
C ALA A 257 -1.30 23.34 -7.81
N THR A 258 -1.37 22.63 -6.68
CA THR A 258 -2.11 23.10 -5.49
C THR A 258 -1.59 22.50 -4.17
N PRO A 259 -1.60 23.25 -3.05
CA PRO A 259 -1.42 22.70 -1.70
C PRO A 259 -2.63 21.89 -1.20
N SER A 260 -3.73 21.82 -1.96
CA SER A 260 -4.99 21.20 -1.49
C SER A 260 -4.91 19.67 -1.43
N VAL A 261 -4.75 19.14 -0.22
CA VAL A 261 -4.86 17.70 0.07
C VAL A 261 -6.21 17.15 -0.42
N LEU A 262 -7.31 17.90 -0.31
CA LEU A 262 -8.62 17.51 -0.86
C LEU A 262 -8.57 17.24 -2.37
N VAL A 263 -7.92 18.11 -3.15
CA VAL A 263 -7.77 17.91 -4.61
C VAL A 263 -6.94 16.66 -4.92
N LEU A 264 -5.88 16.42 -4.14
CA LEU A 264 -5.09 15.19 -4.23
C LEU A 264 -5.93 13.94 -3.91
N ARG A 265 -6.74 13.96 -2.83
CA ARG A 265 -7.67 12.86 -2.48
C ARG A 265 -8.63 12.56 -3.64
N ILE A 266 -9.27 13.59 -4.19
CA ILE A 266 -10.22 13.47 -5.31
C ILE A 266 -9.53 12.87 -6.55
N GLY A 267 -8.35 13.39 -6.90
CA GLY A 267 -7.55 12.87 -8.01
C GLY A 267 -7.21 11.39 -7.86
N LEU A 268 -6.75 10.98 -6.68
CA LEU A 268 -6.41 9.59 -6.38
C LEU A 268 -7.66 8.68 -6.34
N THR A 269 -8.81 9.12 -5.84
CA THR A 269 -10.09 8.37 -5.95
C THR A 269 -10.49 8.12 -7.41
N LEU A 270 -10.44 9.15 -8.25
CA LEU A 270 -10.81 9.02 -9.67
C LEU A 270 -9.83 8.11 -10.43
N LEU A 271 -8.52 8.31 -10.23
CA LEU A 271 -7.49 7.50 -10.88
C LEU A 271 -7.51 6.05 -10.40
N SER A 272 -7.73 5.79 -9.10
CA SER A 272 -7.79 4.41 -8.56
C SER A 272 -9.06 3.68 -9.01
N SER A 273 -10.20 4.37 -9.13
CA SER A 273 -11.41 3.82 -9.75
C SER A 273 -11.22 3.49 -11.23
N ALA A 274 -10.56 4.38 -11.99
CA ALA A 274 -10.21 4.12 -13.38
C ALA A 274 -9.22 2.94 -13.52
N ALA A 275 -8.25 2.82 -12.62
CA ALA A 275 -7.28 1.71 -12.59
C ALA A 275 -7.93 0.37 -12.20
N LEU A 276 -8.81 0.35 -11.19
CA LEU A 276 -9.65 -0.82 -10.86
C LEU A 276 -10.44 -1.28 -12.09
N TYR A 277 -11.12 -0.35 -12.76
CA TYR A 277 -11.88 -0.65 -13.97
C TYR A 277 -10.98 -1.21 -15.08
N ALA A 278 -9.84 -0.56 -15.36
CA ALA A 278 -8.92 -0.95 -16.42
C ALA A 278 -8.31 -2.34 -16.15
N ALA A 279 -7.76 -2.57 -14.96
CA ALA A 279 -7.09 -3.82 -14.59
C ALA A 279 -8.03 -5.03 -14.66
N PHE A 280 -9.23 -4.93 -14.07
CA PHE A 280 -10.21 -6.01 -14.15
C PHE A 280 -10.82 -6.14 -15.56
N ARG A 281 -10.97 -5.05 -16.33
CA ARG A 281 -11.50 -5.13 -17.72
C ARG A 281 -10.66 -6.04 -18.62
N VAL A 282 -9.35 -6.19 -18.37
CA VAL A 282 -8.47 -7.15 -19.07
C VAL A 282 -8.99 -8.58 -19.00
N TRP A 283 -9.65 -8.96 -17.89
CA TRP A 283 -10.10 -10.33 -17.62
C TRP A 283 -11.47 -10.67 -18.23
N ARG A 284 -12.22 -9.70 -18.75
CA ARG A 284 -13.54 -9.94 -19.37
C ARG A 284 -13.52 -11.01 -20.48
N PRO A 285 -12.53 -11.06 -21.41
CA PRO A 285 -12.44 -12.10 -22.43
C PRO A 285 -11.80 -13.41 -21.93
N VAL A 286 -11.37 -13.47 -20.66
CA VAL A 286 -10.73 -14.64 -20.05
C VAL A 286 -11.72 -15.42 -19.19
N VAL A 287 -12.42 -14.74 -18.28
CA VAL A 287 -13.36 -15.35 -17.31
C VAL A 287 -14.81 -14.88 -17.46
N GLY A 288 -15.11 -13.98 -18.40
CA GLY A 288 -16.46 -13.48 -18.65
C GLY A 288 -16.86 -12.28 -17.77
N ALA A 289 -17.87 -11.53 -18.23
CA ALA A 289 -18.22 -10.23 -17.67
C ALA A 289 -18.77 -10.27 -16.23
N ARG A 290 -19.57 -11.29 -15.88
CA ARG A 290 -20.13 -11.46 -14.51
C ARG A 290 -19.02 -11.75 -13.51
N THR A 291 -18.20 -12.76 -13.78
CA THR A 291 -17.07 -13.18 -12.95
C THR A 291 -16.05 -12.05 -12.77
N THR A 292 -15.76 -11.30 -13.83
CA THR A 292 -14.88 -10.12 -13.75
C THR A 292 -15.43 -9.03 -12.83
N ALA A 293 -16.72 -8.71 -12.93
CA ALA A 293 -17.35 -7.71 -12.09
C ALA A 293 -17.45 -8.15 -10.62
N LEU A 294 -17.72 -9.44 -10.38
CA LEU A 294 -17.72 -10.01 -9.03
C LEU A 294 -16.30 -10.01 -8.42
N ALA A 295 -15.26 -10.35 -9.19
CA ALA A 295 -13.88 -10.29 -8.70
C ALA A 295 -13.48 -8.85 -8.30
N ALA A 296 -13.85 -7.87 -9.14
CA ALA A 296 -13.64 -6.46 -8.81
C ALA A 296 -14.44 -6.04 -7.56
N LEU A 297 -15.68 -6.51 -7.39
CA LEU A 297 -16.51 -6.23 -6.22
C LEU A 297 -15.93 -6.83 -4.93
N LEU A 298 -15.45 -8.07 -4.98
CA LEU A 298 -14.82 -8.75 -3.84
C LEU A 298 -13.53 -8.04 -3.40
N PHE A 299 -12.74 -7.53 -4.35
CA PHE A 299 -11.52 -6.78 -4.05
C PHE A 299 -11.81 -5.34 -3.57
N ALA A 300 -12.66 -4.60 -4.29
CA ALA A 300 -13.06 -3.24 -3.95
C ALA A 300 -13.92 -3.16 -2.67
N GLY A 301 -14.56 -4.26 -2.29
CA GLY A 301 -15.33 -4.39 -1.06
C GLY A 301 -14.50 -4.49 0.21
N LEU A 302 -13.18 -4.67 0.12
CA LEU A 302 -12.30 -4.71 1.30
C LEU A 302 -12.06 -3.28 1.82
N TRP A 303 -12.11 -3.10 3.15
CA TRP A 303 -11.88 -1.82 3.82
C TRP A 303 -10.52 -1.24 3.44
N ILE A 304 -9.51 -2.10 3.36
CA ILE A 304 -8.14 -1.70 3.05
C ILE A 304 -7.98 -1.26 1.59
N THR A 305 -8.75 -1.83 0.65
CA THR A 305 -8.81 -1.38 -0.74
C THR A 305 -9.52 -0.04 -0.88
N GLN A 306 -10.53 0.22 -0.05
CA GLN A 306 -11.26 1.49 -0.01
C GLN A 306 -10.39 2.63 0.54
N ILE A 307 -9.77 2.45 1.71
CA ILE A 307 -8.93 3.50 2.32
C ILE A 307 -7.66 3.77 1.51
N SER A 308 -7.10 2.77 0.83
CA SER A 308 -5.92 2.95 -0.03
C SER A 308 -6.20 3.73 -1.33
N GLY A 309 -7.47 3.86 -1.75
CA GLY A 309 -7.88 4.52 -2.99
C GLY A 309 -7.46 6.00 -3.09
N PRO A 310 -7.84 6.84 -2.13
CA PRO A 310 -7.44 8.25 -2.07
C PRO A 310 -6.08 8.47 -1.37
N GLN A 311 -5.30 7.41 -1.11
CA GLN A 311 -4.02 7.50 -0.37
C GLN A 311 -2.79 7.41 -1.28
N ALA A 312 -1.77 8.22 -0.95
CA ALA A 312 -0.49 8.23 -1.64
C ALA A 312 0.40 7.07 -1.15
N MET A 313 0.01 5.83 -1.51
CA MET A 313 0.67 4.59 -1.08
C MET A 313 0.77 3.55 -2.22
N PRO A 314 1.87 2.80 -2.36
CA PRO A 314 2.14 1.99 -3.57
C PRO A 314 1.29 0.73 -3.70
N ASN A 315 0.84 0.12 -2.60
CA ASN A 315 0.33 -1.26 -2.59
C ASN A 315 -0.91 -1.48 -3.48
N LEU A 316 -1.80 -0.49 -3.57
CA LEU A 316 -2.99 -0.57 -4.43
C LEU A 316 -2.63 -0.51 -5.93
N TRP A 317 -1.66 0.32 -6.30
CA TRP A 317 -1.19 0.48 -7.67
C TRP A 317 -0.39 -0.74 -8.14
N VAL A 318 0.40 -1.34 -7.23
CA VAL A 318 0.99 -2.68 -7.42
C VAL A 318 -0.12 -3.72 -7.67
N ALA A 319 -1.20 -3.71 -6.88
CA ALA A 319 -2.30 -4.67 -7.03
C ALA A 319 -3.01 -4.54 -8.40
N PHE A 320 -3.33 -3.33 -8.84
CA PHE A 320 -3.88 -3.08 -10.19
C PHE A 320 -2.90 -3.51 -11.28
N GLY A 321 -1.61 -3.16 -11.15
CA GLY A 321 -0.57 -3.54 -12.11
C GLY A 321 -0.37 -5.05 -12.21
N ALA A 322 -0.38 -5.78 -11.09
CA ALA A 322 -0.24 -7.23 -11.04
C ALA A 322 -1.46 -7.96 -11.65
N VAL A 323 -2.68 -7.50 -11.36
CA VAL A 323 -3.91 -8.01 -12.00
C VAL A 323 -3.91 -7.74 -13.50
N ALA A 324 -3.53 -6.54 -13.92
CA ALA A 324 -3.47 -6.16 -15.34
C ALA A 324 -2.38 -6.95 -16.09
N ALA A 325 -1.15 -7.01 -15.57
CA ALA A 325 -0.04 -7.76 -16.15
C ALA A 325 -0.38 -9.24 -16.28
N THR A 326 -0.90 -9.88 -15.23
CA THR A 326 -1.30 -11.29 -15.28
C THR A 326 -2.40 -11.54 -16.32
N GLY A 327 -3.39 -10.64 -16.42
CA GLY A 327 -4.45 -10.72 -17.43
C GLY A 327 -3.95 -10.52 -18.87
N TRP A 328 -3.00 -9.60 -19.09
CA TRP A 328 -2.40 -9.35 -20.40
C TRP A 328 -1.48 -10.49 -20.82
N PHE A 329 -0.69 -11.03 -19.88
CA PHE A 329 0.09 -12.25 -20.09
C PHE A 329 -0.79 -13.42 -20.54
N LEU A 330 -1.92 -13.66 -19.86
CA LEU A 330 -2.87 -14.69 -20.26
C LEU A 330 -3.42 -14.47 -21.68
N ARG A 331 -3.68 -13.22 -22.10
CA ARG A 331 -4.13 -12.90 -23.46
C ARG A 331 -3.03 -13.07 -24.51
N ALA A 332 -1.77 -12.77 -24.17
CA ALA A 332 -0.61 -13.03 -25.03
C ALA A 332 -0.38 -14.53 -25.25
N VAL A 333 -0.30 -15.33 -24.18
CA VAL A 333 -0.06 -16.78 -24.30
C VAL A 333 -1.27 -17.58 -24.83
N THR A 334 -2.45 -16.96 -24.93
CA THR A 334 -3.63 -17.56 -25.58
C THR A 334 -3.96 -16.94 -26.95
N GLY A 335 -3.09 -16.06 -27.49
CA GLY A 335 -3.25 -15.46 -28.82
C GLY A 335 -4.48 -14.55 -28.99
N ARG A 336 -5.08 -14.07 -27.89
CA ARG A 336 -6.38 -13.38 -27.91
C ARG A 336 -6.31 -11.89 -28.27
N GLU A 337 -5.12 -11.30 -28.35
CA GLU A 337 -4.91 -9.87 -28.62
C GLU A 337 -3.53 -9.60 -29.26
N PRO A 338 -3.44 -9.03 -30.48
CA PRO A 338 -2.17 -8.75 -31.16
C PRO A 338 -1.22 -7.75 -30.45
N ARG A 339 -1.70 -7.04 -29.42
CA ARG A 339 -0.91 -6.04 -28.66
C ARG A 339 -0.74 -6.39 -27.18
N ALA A 340 -1.15 -7.59 -26.75
CA ALA A 340 -1.10 -7.99 -25.35
C ALA A 340 0.29 -7.85 -24.72
N ASP A 341 1.34 -8.22 -25.45
CA ASP A 341 2.73 -8.15 -24.98
C ASP A 341 3.20 -6.71 -24.67
N ARG A 342 2.75 -5.72 -25.46
CA ARG A 342 3.07 -4.31 -25.20
C ARG A 342 2.37 -3.78 -23.95
N TRP A 343 1.11 -4.17 -23.74
CA TRP A 343 0.38 -3.83 -22.52
C TRP A 343 0.94 -4.56 -21.29
N LEU A 344 1.37 -5.81 -21.43
CA LEU A 344 2.10 -6.56 -20.41
C LEU A 344 3.38 -5.82 -19.98
N ALA A 345 4.23 -5.42 -20.93
CA ALA A 345 5.44 -4.65 -20.65
C ALA A 345 5.12 -3.34 -19.89
N GLY A 346 4.11 -2.59 -20.34
CA GLY A 346 3.67 -1.36 -19.67
C GLY A 346 3.15 -1.58 -18.24
N CYS A 347 2.39 -2.65 -18.00
CA CYS A 347 1.92 -2.98 -16.65
C CYS A 347 3.06 -3.41 -15.72
N VAL A 348 4.02 -4.22 -16.19
CA VAL A 348 5.19 -4.61 -15.40
C VAL A 348 6.08 -3.40 -15.10
N ALA A 349 6.29 -2.51 -16.08
CA ALA A 349 7.03 -1.27 -15.88
C ALA A 349 6.37 -0.36 -14.83
N ALA A 350 5.04 -0.20 -14.89
CA ALA A 350 4.29 0.56 -13.90
C ALA A 350 4.40 -0.08 -12.50
N THR A 351 4.26 -1.40 -12.35
CA THR A 351 4.44 -2.06 -11.06
C THR A 351 5.85 -1.86 -10.49
N ALA A 352 6.90 -1.96 -11.32
CA ALA A 352 8.29 -1.73 -10.89
C ALA A 352 8.53 -0.28 -10.45
N LEU A 353 7.93 0.68 -11.14
CA LEU A 353 7.99 2.09 -10.79
C LEU A 353 7.31 2.38 -9.44
N PHE A 354 6.16 1.75 -9.16
CA PHE A 354 5.44 1.88 -7.88
C PHE A 354 6.13 1.15 -6.72
N ARG A 355 6.63 -0.07 -6.92
CA ARG A 355 7.44 -0.80 -5.93
C ARG A 355 8.35 -1.82 -6.60
N ALA A 356 9.63 -1.46 -6.75
CA ALA A 356 10.65 -2.26 -7.42
C ALA A 356 10.72 -3.73 -6.95
N PRO A 357 10.74 -4.04 -5.63
CA PRO A 357 10.73 -5.43 -5.16
C PRO A 357 9.52 -6.26 -5.59
N ASP A 358 8.29 -5.70 -5.54
CA ASP A 358 7.08 -6.45 -5.91
C ASP A 358 7.06 -6.80 -7.40
N ALA A 359 7.64 -5.96 -8.26
CA ALA A 359 7.72 -6.28 -9.68
C ALA A 359 8.61 -7.50 -9.99
N VAL A 360 9.64 -7.75 -9.16
CA VAL A 360 10.45 -8.98 -9.26
C VAL A 360 9.61 -10.20 -8.85
N TRP A 361 8.92 -10.14 -7.71
CA TRP A 361 8.03 -11.21 -7.24
C TRP A 361 6.85 -11.48 -8.19
N LEU A 362 6.31 -10.44 -8.85
CA LEU A 362 5.33 -10.54 -9.94
C LEU A 362 5.95 -11.21 -11.18
N ALA A 363 7.17 -10.83 -11.58
CA ALA A 363 7.80 -11.30 -12.80
C ALA A 363 8.22 -12.77 -12.72
N LEU A 364 8.68 -13.28 -11.57
CA LEU A 364 9.15 -14.66 -11.40
C LEU A 364 8.19 -15.74 -11.95
N PRO A 365 6.91 -15.85 -11.51
CA PRO A 365 5.98 -16.84 -12.03
C PRO A 365 5.54 -16.56 -13.48
N LEU A 366 5.55 -15.31 -13.94
CA LEU A 366 5.26 -14.96 -15.34
C LEU A 366 6.39 -15.40 -16.27
N ILE A 367 7.65 -15.17 -15.90
CA ILE A 367 8.86 -15.59 -16.62
C ILE A 367 8.94 -17.13 -16.66
N ALA A 368 8.73 -17.79 -15.51
CA ALA A 368 8.66 -19.25 -15.45
C ALA A 368 7.59 -19.80 -16.41
N THR A 369 6.38 -19.23 -16.39
CA THR A 369 5.31 -19.64 -17.30
C THR A 369 5.65 -19.35 -18.76
N ALA A 370 6.32 -18.23 -19.06
CA ALA A 370 6.72 -17.87 -20.43
C ALA A 370 7.71 -18.88 -21.03
N LEU A 371 8.71 -19.30 -20.24
CA LEU A 371 9.73 -20.28 -20.65
C LEU A 371 9.14 -21.61 -21.14
N PHE A 372 8.02 -22.04 -20.55
CA PHE A 372 7.30 -23.28 -20.88
C PHE A 372 6.08 -23.11 -21.81
N ARG A 373 5.52 -21.89 -21.98
CA ARG A 373 4.28 -21.68 -22.74
C ARG A 373 4.42 -20.81 -23.98
N ASN A 374 5.16 -19.70 -23.91
CA ASN A 374 5.38 -18.81 -25.04
C ASN A 374 6.60 -17.91 -24.76
N ARG A 375 7.76 -18.31 -25.25
CA ARG A 375 9.02 -17.55 -25.06
C ARG A 375 9.00 -16.17 -25.73
N ARG A 376 8.07 -15.89 -26.65
CA ARG A 376 7.92 -14.58 -27.31
C ARG A 376 7.48 -13.46 -26.35
N THR A 377 6.92 -13.79 -25.19
CA THR A 377 6.54 -12.79 -24.17
C THR A 377 7.72 -12.36 -23.29
N LEU A 378 8.83 -13.13 -23.26
CA LEU A 378 9.99 -12.86 -22.41
C LEU A 378 10.65 -11.48 -22.64
N PRO A 379 10.90 -11.02 -23.89
CA PRO A 379 11.49 -9.69 -24.10
C PRO A 379 10.61 -8.55 -23.58
N TYR A 380 9.29 -8.75 -23.55
CA TYR A 380 8.34 -7.77 -23.04
C TYR A 380 8.25 -7.79 -21.50
N LEU A 381 8.33 -8.96 -20.87
CA LEU A 381 8.45 -9.08 -19.42
C LEU A 381 9.77 -8.44 -18.92
N VAL A 382 10.90 -8.83 -19.52
CA VAL A 382 12.23 -8.35 -19.13
C VAL A 382 12.40 -6.87 -19.47
N GLY A 383 11.98 -6.43 -20.66
CA GLY A 383 12.03 -5.03 -21.06
C GLY A 383 11.13 -4.13 -20.21
N GLY A 384 9.91 -4.58 -19.90
CA GLY A 384 9.03 -3.86 -18.98
C GLY A 384 9.63 -3.73 -17.58
N LEU A 385 10.18 -4.83 -17.03
CA LEU A 385 10.85 -4.81 -15.73
C LEU A 385 12.08 -3.89 -15.74
N ALA A 386 12.94 -3.96 -16.76
CA ALA A 386 14.13 -3.13 -16.88
C ALA A 386 13.78 -1.63 -16.98
N VAL A 387 12.80 -1.26 -17.81
CA VAL A 387 12.36 0.15 -17.95
C VAL A 387 11.77 0.68 -16.64
N GLY A 388 10.93 -0.09 -15.95
CA GLY A 388 10.34 0.34 -14.68
C GLY A 388 11.32 0.37 -13.50
N LEU A 389 12.36 -0.49 -13.51
CA LEU A 389 13.43 -0.48 -12.51
C LEU A 389 14.51 0.59 -12.78
N ALA A 390 14.65 1.10 -14.00
CA ALA A 390 15.75 1.99 -14.40
C ALA A 390 15.93 3.20 -13.46
N GLN A 391 14.84 3.85 -13.06
CA GLN A 391 14.86 4.96 -12.09
C GLN A 391 15.41 4.52 -10.73
N TRP A 392 14.92 3.40 -10.20
CA TRP A 392 15.31 2.88 -8.88
C TRP A 392 16.77 2.43 -8.86
N VAL A 393 17.24 1.83 -9.96
CA VAL A 393 18.65 1.42 -10.17
C VAL A 393 19.56 2.63 -10.28
N ALA A 394 19.20 3.66 -11.04
CA ALA A 394 19.99 4.89 -11.13
C ALA A 394 20.13 5.57 -9.76
N GLU A 395 19.05 5.68 -8.99
CA GLU A 395 19.13 6.15 -7.60
C GLU A 395 19.98 5.27 -6.70
N ALA A 396 20.05 3.94 -6.94
CA ALA A 396 20.87 3.05 -6.13
C ALA A 396 22.35 3.42 -6.23
N TYR A 397 22.87 3.58 -7.45
CA TYR A 397 24.24 4.06 -7.66
C TYR A 397 24.45 5.49 -7.15
N ILE A 398 23.55 6.42 -7.46
CA ILE A 398 23.71 7.85 -7.11
C ILE A 398 23.63 8.11 -5.59
N ARG A 399 22.80 7.37 -4.85
CA ARG A 399 22.49 7.66 -3.43
C ARG A 399 22.97 6.61 -2.42
N PHE A 400 23.30 5.41 -2.88
CA PHE A 400 23.68 4.28 -2.01
C PHE A 400 24.98 3.59 -2.46
N GLY A 401 25.63 4.04 -3.54
CA GLY A 401 26.84 3.42 -4.09
C GLY A 401 26.55 2.26 -5.05
N SER A 402 25.66 1.32 -4.68
CA SER A 402 25.24 0.23 -5.56
C SER A 402 23.80 -0.25 -5.34
N VAL A 403 23.34 -1.14 -6.22
CA VAL A 403 22.08 -1.90 -6.05
C VAL A 403 22.14 -2.78 -4.80
N GLN A 404 23.27 -3.43 -4.56
CA GLN A 404 23.50 -4.32 -3.42
C GLN A 404 23.45 -3.54 -2.10
N ASP A 405 24.07 -2.36 -2.05
CA ASP A 405 24.04 -1.48 -0.87
C ASP A 405 22.64 -0.93 -0.62
N ARG A 406 21.91 -0.51 -1.67
CA ARG A 406 20.50 -0.11 -1.53
C ARG A 406 19.65 -1.28 -1.01
N LEU A 407 19.89 -2.52 -1.43
CA LEU A 407 19.19 -3.70 -0.92
C LEU A 407 19.57 -4.02 0.53
N HIS A 408 20.83 -3.87 0.92
CA HIS A 408 21.29 -4.09 2.30
C HIS A 408 20.69 -3.04 3.26
N VAL A 409 20.78 -1.75 2.92
CA VAL A 409 20.14 -0.67 3.68
C VAL A 409 18.61 -0.82 3.69
N SER A 410 18.02 -1.32 2.59
CA SER A 410 16.59 -1.66 2.55
C SER A 410 16.24 -2.79 3.51
N SER A 411 17.08 -3.82 3.63
CA SER A 411 16.86 -4.93 4.57
C SER A 411 16.84 -4.43 6.01
N ALA A 412 17.86 -3.67 6.43
CA ALA A 412 17.93 -3.09 7.77
C ALA A 412 16.76 -2.12 8.04
N THR A 413 16.37 -1.30 7.06
CA THR A 413 15.20 -0.40 7.16
C THR A 413 13.90 -1.19 7.43
N GLU A 414 13.77 -2.40 6.87
CA GLU A 414 12.55 -3.22 6.93
C GLU A 414 12.57 -4.30 8.04
N GLY A 415 13.55 -4.27 8.94
CA GLY A 415 13.60 -5.14 10.13
C GLY A 415 14.51 -6.36 9.96
N ASP A 416 15.59 -6.18 9.19
CA ASP A 416 16.53 -7.23 8.77
C ASP A 416 15.80 -8.42 8.13
N MET A 417 15.49 -8.24 6.83
CA MET A 417 14.75 -9.21 6.03
C MET A 417 15.46 -10.57 5.99
N GLY A 418 14.92 -11.52 6.76
CA GLY A 418 15.33 -12.91 6.86
C GLY A 418 14.09 -13.80 6.93
N LEU A 419 14.23 -15.10 7.19
CA LEU A 419 13.09 -16.02 7.22
C LEU A 419 12.23 -15.81 8.49
N HIS A 420 11.21 -14.97 8.39
CA HIS A 420 10.32 -14.57 9.49
C HIS A 420 8.88 -15.03 9.20
N LEU A 421 8.31 -15.92 10.04
CA LEU A 421 6.95 -16.45 9.85
C LEU A 421 5.88 -15.44 10.33
N ASN A 422 5.54 -14.50 9.48
CA ASN A 422 4.78 -13.29 9.82
C ASN A 422 3.24 -13.46 9.83
N PHE A 423 2.73 -14.71 9.85
CA PHE A 423 1.30 -15.01 9.71
C PHE A 423 0.44 -14.41 10.83
N ASP A 424 0.91 -14.46 12.08
CA ASP A 424 0.18 -13.92 13.23
C ASP A 424 0.11 -12.39 13.23
N HIS A 425 1.12 -11.72 12.68
CA HIS A 425 1.14 -10.27 12.50
C HIS A 425 0.29 -9.83 11.31
N ALA A 426 0.30 -10.60 10.21
CA ALA A 426 -0.65 -10.41 9.12
C ALA A 426 -2.11 -10.53 9.61
N TRP A 427 -2.40 -11.57 10.40
CA TRP A 427 -3.72 -11.83 10.99
C TRP A 427 -4.15 -10.77 12.03
N SER A 428 -3.31 -10.45 13.02
CA SER A 428 -3.63 -9.42 14.04
C SER A 428 -3.81 -8.01 13.46
N SER A 429 -3.24 -7.72 12.29
CA SER A 429 -3.39 -6.41 11.62
C SER A 429 -4.68 -6.24 10.78
N LEU A 430 -5.56 -7.24 10.70
CA LEU A 430 -6.70 -7.22 9.77
C LEU A 430 -7.78 -6.17 10.07
N ASN A 431 -7.93 -5.73 11.32
CA ASN A 431 -8.78 -4.62 11.75
C ASN A 431 -8.02 -3.28 11.88
N GLY A 432 -6.78 -3.23 11.38
CA GLY A 432 -5.82 -2.17 11.66
C GLY A 432 -4.85 -2.57 12.78
N PRO A 433 -3.92 -1.67 13.20
CA PRO A 433 -3.68 -0.33 12.65
C PRO A 433 -3.16 -0.36 11.20
N LEU A 434 -3.10 0.80 10.55
CA LEU A 434 -2.60 0.91 9.16
C LEU A 434 -1.15 0.45 8.99
N LEU A 435 -0.38 0.40 10.08
CA LEU A 435 0.94 -0.18 10.23
C LEU A 435 1.13 -0.58 11.70
N CYS A 436 1.51 -1.81 11.98
CA CYS A 436 2.04 -2.24 13.28
C CYS A 436 3.51 -2.60 13.13
N ARG A 437 4.37 -2.06 14.02
CA ARG A 437 5.81 -2.36 14.08
C ARG A 437 6.39 -1.90 15.44
N PRO A 438 6.68 -2.80 16.39
CA PRO A 438 6.33 -4.22 16.40
C PRO A 438 4.80 -4.44 16.50
N CYS A 439 4.32 -5.63 16.11
CA CYS A 439 2.90 -5.99 16.16
C CYS A 439 2.53 -6.67 17.48
N THR A 440 2.41 -5.88 18.56
CA THR A 440 2.16 -6.37 19.93
C THR A 440 0.69 -6.38 20.36
N ALA A 441 -0.23 -5.87 19.53
CA ALA A 441 -1.67 -5.85 19.80
C ALA A 441 -2.35 -7.09 19.20
N ALA A 442 -2.56 -8.13 20.00
CA ALA A 442 -3.01 -9.45 19.53
C ALA A 442 -4.54 -9.63 19.43
N THR A 443 -5.36 -8.60 19.69
CA THR A 443 -6.82 -8.71 19.79
C THR A 443 -7.53 -8.28 18.50
N LEU A 444 -8.00 -9.26 17.71
CA LEU A 444 -8.99 -8.99 16.66
C LEU A 444 -10.40 -8.86 17.28
N ASP A 445 -10.89 -7.63 17.42
CA ASP A 445 -12.25 -7.35 17.92
C ASP A 445 -13.37 -7.67 16.91
N SER A 446 -13.15 -8.61 15.99
CA SER A 446 -14.02 -8.88 14.82
C SER A 446 -13.76 -10.28 14.22
N PRO A 447 -14.35 -11.37 14.76
CA PRO A 447 -14.07 -12.75 14.32
C PRO A 447 -14.45 -13.02 12.85
N GLY A 448 -15.36 -12.23 12.26
CA GLY A 448 -15.68 -12.29 10.83
C GLY A 448 -14.47 -12.03 9.91
N LEU A 449 -13.49 -11.23 10.35
CA LEU A 449 -12.25 -11.00 9.60
C LEU A 449 -11.37 -12.25 9.59
N THR A 450 -11.21 -12.92 10.73
CA THR A 450 -10.53 -14.20 10.85
C THR A 450 -11.16 -15.24 9.92
N LEU A 451 -12.50 -15.36 9.94
CA LEU A 451 -13.24 -16.31 9.11
C LEU A 451 -13.05 -16.04 7.60
N TRP A 452 -13.14 -14.78 7.15
CA TRP A 452 -12.88 -14.41 5.75
C TRP A 452 -11.43 -14.72 5.34
N TRP A 453 -10.45 -14.38 6.17
CA TRP A 453 -9.03 -14.52 5.83
C TRP A 453 -8.61 -16.00 5.75
N LEU A 454 -9.09 -16.83 6.68
CA LEU A 454 -8.87 -18.28 6.66
C LEU A 454 -9.69 -18.98 5.55
N ALA A 455 -10.85 -18.44 5.16
CA ALA A 455 -11.62 -18.96 4.02
C ALA A 455 -10.93 -18.70 2.67
N LEU A 456 -10.13 -17.63 2.53
CA LEU A 456 -9.49 -17.26 1.27
C LEU A 456 -8.59 -18.37 0.66
N PRO A 457 -7.63 -18.99 1.39
CA PRO A 457 -6.84 -20.10 0.85
C PRO A 457 -7.69 -21.34 0.55
N LEU A 458 -8.72 -21.62 1.35
CA LEU A 458 -9.64 -22.75 1.13
C LEU A 458 -10.47 -22.57 -0.16
N LEU A 459 -11.00 -21.37 -0.39
CA LEU A 459 -11.73 -21.01 -1.61
C LEU A 459 -10.82 -21.01 -2.84
N ALA A 460 -9.55 -20.58 -2.71
CA ALA A 460 -8.55 -20.65 -3.77
C ALA A 460 -8.19 -22.11 -4.11
N ALA A 461 -7.98 -22.97 -3.11
CA ALA A 461 -7.75 -24.40 -3.30
C ALA A 461 -8.96 -25.11 -3.97
N ALA A 462 -10.19 -24.78 -3.56
CA ALA A 462 -11.41 -25.28 -4.18
C ALA A 462 -11.55 -24.83 -5.65
N ALA A 463 -11.23 -23.57 -5.94
CA ALA A 463 -11.22 -23.06 -7.31
C ALA A 463 -10.15 -23.74 -8.19
N LEU A 464 -8.97 -24.03 -7.64
CA LEU A 464 -7.91 -24.79 -8.31
C LEU A 464 -8.33 -26.24 -8.58
N ALA A 465 -8.86 -26.94 -7.58
CA ALA A 465 -9.35 -28.31 -7.73
C ALA A 465 -10.46 -28.41 -8.79
N TYR A 466 -11.33 -27.39 -8.90
CA TYR A 466 -12.32 -27.31 -9.96
C TYR A 466 -11.68 -27.04 -11.34
N ALA A 467 -10.67 -26.17 -11.42
CA ALA A 467 -9.94 -25.88 -12.65
C ALA A 467 -9.12 -27.08 -13.16
N VAL A 468 -8.65 -27.97 -12.27
CA VAL A 468 -8.10 -29.30 -12.63
C VAL A 468 -9.17 -30.13 -13.35
N ARG A 469 -10.37 -30.27 -12.75
CA ARG A 469 -11.48 -31.07 -13.29
C ARG A 469 -11.97 -30.56 -14.65
N GLU A 470 -12.09 -29.24 -14.82
CA GLU A 470 -12.43 -28.61 -16.12
C GLU A 470 -11.29 -28.67 -17.16
N ARG A 471 -10.08 -29.13 -16.79
CA ARG A 471 -8.84 -29.00 -17.59
C ARG A 471 -8.51 -27.55 -18.00
N ARG A 472 -9.03 -26.56 -17.27
CA ARG A 472 -8.87 -25.11 -17.51
C ARG A 472 -7.96 -24.46 -16.46
N LEU A 473 -6.82 -25.08 -16.21
CA LEU A 473 -5.87 -24.71 -15.15
C LEU A 473 -5.33 -23.27 -15.26
N LEU A 474 -4.83 -22.87 -16.43
CA LEU A 474 -3.97 -21.69 -16.55
C LEU A 474 -4.60 -20.36 -16.07
N PRO A 475 -5.88 -20.03 -16.37
CA PRO A 475 -6.54 -18.82 -15.85
C PRO A 475 -6.76 -18.79 -14.33
N THR A 476 -6.69 -19.94 -13.64
CA THR A 476 -6.83 -20.05 -12.18
C THR A 476 -5.46 -20.16 -11.51
N ALA A 477 -4.61 -21.06 -12.00
CA ALA A 477 -3.31 -21.36 -11.40
C ALA A 477 -2.32 -20.19 -11.53
N LEU A 478 -2.34 -19.43 -12.63
CA LEU A 478 -1.41 -18.31 -12.80
C LEU A 478 -1.64 -17.16 -11.80
N PRO A 479 -2.85 -16.57 -11.65
CA PRO A 479 -3.05 -15.54 -10.64
C PRO A 479 -2.82 -16.05 -9.21
N MET A 480 -3.07 -17.34 -8.93
CA MET A 480 -2.70 -17.95 -7.64
C MET A 480 -1.17 -18.02 -7.44
N ALA A 481 -0.40 -18.40 -8.45
CA ALA A 481 1.07 -18.43 -8.37
C ALA A 481 1.67 -17.02 -8.21
N VAL A 482 1.11 -16.02 -8.91
CA VAL A 482 1.50 -14.60 -8.77
C VAL A 482 1.12 -14.07 -7.38
N ALA A 483 -0.07 -14.42 -6.87
CA ALA A 483 -0.50 -14.04 -5.51
C ALA A 483 0.40 -14.65 -4.44
N ALA A 484 0.77 -15.93 -4.58
CA ALA A 484 1.69 -16.60 -3.66
C ALA A 484 3.08 -15.94 -3.67
N ALA A 485 3.66 -15.70 -4.85
CA ALA A 485 4.96 -15.05 -4.98
C ALA A 485 4.97 -13.64 -4.37
N LEU A 486 3.94 -12.82 -4.65
CA LEU A 486 3.77 -11.50 -4.04
C LEU A 486 3.47 -11.53 -2.52
N SER A 487 3.10 -12.67 -1.95
CA SER A 487 2.89 -12.83 -0.50
C SER A 487 4.16 -13.21 0.25
N VAL A 488 5.15 -13.85 -0.41
CA VAL A 488 6.43 -14.26 0.21
C VAL A 488 7.11 -13.11 0.98
N PRO A 489 7.36 -11.92 0.41
CA PRO A 489 8.06 -10.85 1.12
C PRO A 489 7.31 -10.28 2.33
N TYR A 490 6.02 -10.61 2.49
CA TYR A 490 5.17 -10.08 3.56
C TYR A 490 4.74 -11.12 4.60
N LEU A 491 4.70 -12.41 4.24
CA LEU A 491 4.36 -13.52 5.14
C LEU A 491 5.59 -14.30 5.63
N LEU A 492 6.73 -14.19 4.93
CA LEU A 492 7.91 -15.03 5.17
C LEU A 492 9.23 -14.23 5.30
N MET A 493 9.23 -12.89 5.15
CA MET A 493 10.47 -12.09 5.08
C MET A 493 10.56 -10.83 5.96
N ILE A 494 9.54 -10.52 6.77
CA ILE A 494 9.52 -9.34 7.65
C ILE A 494 8.91 -9.67 9.02
N ASP A 495 9.25 -8.90 10.05
CA ASP A 495 8.83 -9.07 11.45
C ASP A 495 7.58 -8.24 11.83
N TYR A 496 6.96 -7.59 10.86
CA TYR A 496 5.93 -6.56 11.08
C TYR A 496 4.86 -6.58 9.99
N SER A 497 3.72 -5.92 10.21
CA SER A 497 2.59 -5.97 9.27
C SER A 497 1.92 -4.61 9.02
N ALA A 498 1.38 -4.47 7.82
CA ALA A 498 0.38 -3.50 7.45
C ALA A 498 -0.66 -4.20 6.56
N PRO A 499 -1.98 -4.08 6.82
CA PRO A 499 -3.00 -4.84 6.07
C PRO A 499 -2.99 -4.55 4.55
N ARG A 500 -2.45 -3.41 4.13
CA ARG A 500 -2.23 -3.03 2.71
C ARG A 500 -1.25 -3.94 1.97
N PHE A 501 -0.35 -4.64 2.67
CA PHE A 501 0.72 -5.44 2.06
C PHE A 501 0.19 -6.56 1.15
N LEU A 502 -0.87 -7.25 1.58
CA LEU A 502 -1.46 -8.37 0.84
C LEU A 502 -2.48 -7.93 -0.23
N LEU A 503 -2.69 -6.63 -0.47
CA LEU A 503 -3.59 -6.12 -1.53
C LEU A 503 -3.35 -6.77 -2.90
N PRO A 504 -2.12 -6.96 -3.41
CA PRO A 504 -1.89 -7.60 -4.70
C PRO A 504 -2.35 -9.06 -4.72
N ALA A 505 -2.09 -9.80 -3.63
CA ALA A 505 -2.55 -11.18 -3.49
C ALA A 505 -4.08 -11.27 -3.42
N TYR A 506 -4.73 -10.40 -2.63
CA TYR A 506 -6.19 -10.33 -2.55
C TYR A 506 -6.83 -10.00 -3.91
N ALA A 507 -6.27 -9.05 -4.67
CA ALA A 507 -6.78 -8.68 -6.00
C ALA A 507 -6.69 -9.82 -7.02
N LEU A 508 -5.61 -10.59 -6.98
CA LEU A 508 -5.40 -11.75 -7.85
C LEU A 508 -6.25 -12.95 -7.45
N LEU A 509 -6.40 -13.23 -6.15
CA LEU A 509 -7.21 -14.34 -5.63
C LEU A 509 -8.72 -14.08 -5.76
N ALA A 510 -9.17 -12.82 -5.82
CA ALA A 510 -10.56 -12.48 -6.09
C ALA A 510 -11.07 -13.04 -7.44
N LEU A 511 -10.21 -13.23 -8.44
CA LEU A 511 -10.55 -13.77 -9.76
C LEU A 511 -10.99 -15.25 -9.72
N PRO A 512 -10.18 -16.21 -9.22
CA PRO A 512 -10.61 -17.61 -9.11
C PRO A 512 -11.75 -17.80 -8.09
N VAL A 513 -11.78 -17.02 -6.99
CA VAL A 513 -12.87 -17.07 -6.00
C VAL A 513 -14.20 -16.60 -6.59
N ALA A 514 -14.23 -15.47 -7.31
CA ALA A 514 -15.41 -15.07 -8.08
C ALA A 514 -15.79 -16.13 -9.13
N GLY A 515 -14.78 -16.75 -9.75
CA GLY A 515 -14.96 -17.88 -10.68
C GLY A 515 -15.73 -19.03 -10.05
N LEU A 516 -15.39 -19.43 -8.81
CA LEU A 516 -16.09 -20.48 -8.07
C LEU A 516 -17.55 -20.07 -7.79
N VAL A 517 -17.78 -18.86 -7.28
CA VAL A 517 -19.14 -18.36 -6.98
C VAL A 517 -20.02 -18.28 -8.24
N THR A 518 -19.47 -17.84 -9.39
CA THR A 518 -20.24 -17.76 -10.64
C THR A 518 -20.62 -19.11 -11.28
N ARG A 519 -20.16 -20.24 -10.71
CA ARG A 519 -20.56 -21.59 -11.12
C ARG A 519 -21.71 -22.17 -10.27
N LEU A 520 -22.15 -21.48 -9.22
CA LEU A 520 -23.31 -21.88 -8.43
C LEU A 520 -24.60 -21.77 -9.27
N ASN A 521 -25.31 -22.89 -9.42
CA ASN A 521 -26.53 -23.01 -10.22
C ASN A 521 -27.81 -23.05 -9.38
N SER A 522 -27.76 -23.60 -8.16
CA SER A 522 -28.90 -23.66 -7.24
C SER A 522 -29.27 -22.28 -6.70
N ARG A 523 -30.57 -21.92 -6.77
CA ARG A 523 -31.12 -20.68 -6.19
C ARG A 523 -30.78 -20.55 -4.71
N ARG A 524 -30.80 -21.65 -3.93
CA ARG A 524 -30.42 -21.65 -2.50
C ARG A 524 -28.95 -21.28 -2.31
N ALA A 525 -28.05 -21.85 -3.12
CA ALA A 525 -26.61 -21.57 -3.04
C ALA A 525 -26.28 -20.13 -3.49
N LEU A 526 -26.96 -19.62 -4.52
CA LEU A 526 -26.81 -18.23 -4.98
C LEU A 526 -27.31 -17.21 -3.94
N VAL A 527 -28.44 -17.48 -3.28
CA VAL A 527 -28.93 -16.64 -2.17
C VAL A 527 -27.96 -16.66 -0.99
N LEU A 528 -27.48 -17.84 -0.57
CA LEU A 528 -26.50 -17.96 0.51
C LEU A 528 -25.19 -17.23 0.19
N ALA A 529 -24.65 -17.38 -1.03
CA ALA A 529 -23.46 -16.65 -1.46
C ALA A 529 -23.70 -15.12 -1.47
N GLY A 530 -24.88 -14.67 -1.91
CA GLY A 530 -25.26 -13.25 -1.85
C GLY A 530 -25.32 -12.72 -0.42
N LEU A 531 -25.92 -13.46 0.51
CA LEU A 531 -25.98 -13.11 1.94
C LEU A 531 -24.59 -13.06 2.58
N LEU A 532 -23.73 -14.04 2.30
CA LEU A 532 -22.34 -14.07 2.80
C LEU A 532 -21.52 -12.88 2.26
N ILE A 533 -21.69 -12.53 0.98
CA ILE A 533 -21.04 -11.34 0.38
C ILE A 533 -21.59 -10.05 1.01
N ALA A 534 -22.90 -9.94 1.24
CA ALA A 534 -23.49 -8.76 1.89
C ALA A 534 -23.02 -8.60 3.35
N ALA A 535 -22.98 -9.69 4.12
CA ALA A 535 -22.45 -9.70 5.48
C ALA A 535 -20.95 -9.33 5.52
N GLN A 536 -20.16 -9.83 4.56
CA GLN A 536 -18.76 -9.44 4.41
C GLN A 536 -18.62 -7.95 4.11
N LEU A 537 -19.38 -7.39 3.16
CA LEU A 537 -19.34 -5.97 2.81
C LEU A 537 -19.72 -5.07 4.00
N LEU A 538 -20.71 -5.48 4.81
CA LEU A 538 -21.09 -4.78 6.04
C LEU A 538 -20.02 -4.86 7.14
N SER A 539 -19.35 -6.01 7.28
CA SER A 539 -18.22 -6.15 8.19
C SER A 539 -17.06 -5.24 7.75
N GLN A 540 -16.74 -5.22 6.46
CA GLN A 540 -15.68 -4.39 5.89
C GLN A 540 -16.01 -2.88 6.02
N SER A 541 -17.24 -2.43 5.76
CA SER A 541 -17.60 -1.01 5.96
C SER A 541 -17.52 -0.58 7.43
N THR A 542 -17.87 -1.47 8.36
CA THR A 542 -17.77 -1.25 9.82
C THR A 542 -16.31 -1.16 10.29
N VAL A 543 -15.36 -1.80 9.61
CA VAL A 543 -13.92 -1.61 9.85
C VAL A 543 -13.43 -0.33 9.17
N LEU A 544 -13.86 -0.06 7.92
CA LEU A 544 -13.50 1.15 7.16
C LEU A 544 -13.78 2.42 7.97
N THR A 545 -15.01 2.61 8.46
CA THR A 545 -15.37 3.80 9.23
C THR A 545 -14.53 3.95 10.49
N ARG A 546 -14.26 2.87 11.22
CA ARG A 546 -13.43 2.89 12.45
C ARG A 546 -11.96 3.21 12.15
N VAL A 547 -11.35 2.59 11.14
CA VAL A 547 -9.94 2.83 10.80
C VAL A 547 -9.76 4.21 10.15
N THR A 548 -10.68 4.66 9.29
CA THR A 548 -10.66 6.02 8.75
C THR A 548 -10.76 7.07 9.85
N ALA A 549 -11.67 6.91 10.82
CA ALA A 549 -11.77 7.84 11.96
C ALA A 549 -10.49 7.85 12.82
N SER A 550 -9.90 6.68 13.07
CA SER A 550 -8.62 6.56 13.79
C SER A 550 -7.46 7.25 13.05
N ALA A 551 -7.40 7.12 11.72
CA ALA A 551 -6.44 7.81 10.87
C ALA A 551 -6.68 9.33 10.84
N ALA A 552 -7.94 9.77 10.77
CA ALA A 552 -8.33 11.18 10.79
C ALA A 552 -7.85 11.90 12.07
N LEU A 553 -8.14 11.31 13.24
CA LEU A 553 -7.68 11.78 14.56
C LEU A 553 -6.15 11.76 14.71
N THR A 554 -5.47 10.85 14.01
CA THR A 554 -4.00 10.77 14.02
C THR A 554 -3.39 11.89 13.18
N ASN A 555 -3.91 12.12 11.97
CA ASN A 555 -3.49 13.20 11.09
C ASN A 555 -3.82 14.58 11.66
N GLU A 556 -4.98 14.73 12.32
CA GLU A 556 -5.38 15.95 13.03
C GLU A 556 -4.36 16.33 14.11
N ARG A 557 -3.87 15.34 14.89
CA ARG A 557 -2.81 15.58 15.88
C ARG A 557 -1.48 15.98 15.24
N TYR A 558 -1.12 15.44 14.07
CA TYR A 558 0.08 15.92 13.36
C TYR A 558 -0.05 17.38 12.97
N ARG A 559 -1.18 17.77 12.39
CA ARG A 559 -1.46 19.15 12.01
C ARG A 559 -1.49 20.09 13.21
N ALA A 560 -2.15 19.70 14.30
CA ALA A 560 -2.19 20.46 15.54
C ALA A 560 -0.81 20.65 16.20
N ALA A 561 0.11 19.68 16.06
CA ALA A 561 1.50 19.88 16.45
C ALA A 561 2.22 20.88 15.54
N ALA A 562 1.99 20.86 14.23
CA ALA A 562 2.57 21.80 13.28
C ALA A 562 2.08 23.24 13.53
N ASP A 563 0.79 23.42 13.86
CA ASP A 563 0.23 24.69 14.32
C ASP A 563 0.84 25.14 15.65
N GLY A 564 1.05 24.23 16.61
CA GLY A 564 1.77 24.53 17.85
C GLY A 564 3.23 24.94 17.64
N LEU A 565 3.94 24.33 16.69
CA LEU A 565 5.30 24.76 16.34
C LEU A 565 5.30 26.15 15.68
N ARG A 566 4.31 26.47 14.84
CA ARG A 566 4.14 27.82 14.26
C ARG A 566 3.91 28.90 15.31
N THR A 567 3.07 28.64 16.32
CA THR A 567 2.80 29.62 17.39
C THR A 567 3.99 29.82 18.31
N LEU A 568 4.86 28.81 18.46
CA LEU A 568 6.17 28.90 19.10
C LEU A 568 7.26 29.58 18.23
N GLY A 569 6.90 30.16 17.08
CA GLY A 569 7.83 30.91 16.23
C GLY A 569 8.67 30.05 15.27
N LEU A 570 8.44 28.74 15.18
CA LEU A 570 9.14 27.89 14.22
C LEU A 570 8.66 28.23 12.79
N ARG A 571 9.53 28.83 11.98
CA ARG A 571 9.24 29.32 10.62
C ARG A 571 10.29 28.81 9.63
N PRO A 572 9.91 28.50 8.36
CA PRO A 572 10.86 28.09 7.34
C PRO A 572 11.92 29.18 7.04
N PRO A 573 13.20 28.82 6.82
CA PRO A 573 13.77 27.48 6.90
C PRO A 573 13.92 27.00 8.35
N CYS A 574 13.44 25.79 8.64
CA CYS A 574 13.42 25.20 9.98
C CYS A 574 13.61 23.68 9.92
N LEU A 575 13.93 23.07 11.07
CA LEU A 575 14.12 21.63 11.23
C LEU A 575 13.22 21.08 12.36
N VAL A 576 12.57 19.94 12.12
CA VAL A 576 11.90 19.15 13.17
C VAL A 576 12.51 17.75 13.24
N SER A 577 12.77 17.29 14.46
CA SER A 577 13.36 15.99 14.77
C SER A 577 12.50 15.18 15.75
N GLY A 578 12.79 13.89 15.88
CA GLY A 578 12.17 12.98 16.86
C GLY A 578 10.83 12.36 16.41
N PRO A 579 10.23 11.50 17.25
CA PRO A 579 9.08 10.69 16.86
C PRO A 579 7.88 11.51 16.34
N ARG A 580 7.48 11.20 15.09
CA ARG A 580 6.41 11.84 14.29
C ARG A 580 6.78 13.16 13.61
N ALA A 581 8.05 13.57 13.62
CA ALA A 581 8.47 14.80 12.94
C ALA A 581 8.19 14.83 11.43
N LEU A 582 8.08 13.70 10.72
CA LEU A 582 7.88 13.71 9.25
C LEU A 582 6.58 14.44 8.82
N PRO A 583 5.37 13.99 9.18
CA PRO A 583 4.13 14.72 8.86
C PRO A 583 4.04 16.09 9.54
N ILE A 584 4.59 16.23 10.75
CA ILE A 584 4.54 17.48 11.51
C ILE A 584 5.43 18.57 10.87
N ALA A 585 6.62 18.21 10.36
CA ALA A 585 7.51 19.13 9.65
C ALA A 585 6.91 19.55 8.31
N TYR A 586 6.32 18.60 7.57
CA TYR A 586 5.63 18.87 6.31
C TYR A 586 4.52 19.89 6.49
N ASP A 587 3.59 19.65 7.42
CA ASP A 587 2.52 20.59 7.72
C ASP A 587 3.07 21.92 8.27
N ALA A 588 4.27 21.94 8.87
CA ALA A 588 4.97 23.15 9.35
C ALA A 588 5.79 23.91 8.27
N GLY A 589 6.05 23.30 7.11
CA GLY A 589 6.98 23.81 6.11
C GLY A 589 8.47 23.62 6.44
N CYS A 590 8.79 22.83 7.47
CA CYS A 590 10.15 22.54 7.92
C CYS A 590 10.74 21.29 7.23
N ALA A 591 12.06 21.17 7.26
CA ALA A 591 12.73 19.90 7.01
C ALA A 591 12.50 18.93 8.18
N SER A 592 12.50 17.63 7.89
CA SER A 592 12.46 16.57 8.92
C SER A 592 13.74 15.74 8.92
N ALA A 593 14.30 15.45 10.10
CA ALA A 593 15.42 14.51 10.23
C ALA A 593 15.26 13.57 11.42
N GLN A 594 15.97 12.43 11.41
CA GLN A 594 16.02 11.47 12.52
C GLN A 594 17.44 10.91 12.70
N VAL A 595 17.79 10.57 13.94
CA VAL A 595 19.03 9.88 14.31
C VAL A 595 18.83 8.39 14.58
N ASP A 596 17.58 7.93 14.66
CA ASP A 596 17.18 6.57 15.00
C ASP A 596 15.95 6.09 14.19
N GLY A 597 15.69 4.78 14.25
CA GLY A 597 14.54 4.12 13.61
C GLY A 597 14.56 4.08 12.07
N ASN A 598 13.44 3.70 11.48
CA ASN A 598 13.36 3.33 10.05
C ASN A 598 13.45 4.51 9.05
N ASN A 599 13.82 5.70 9.52
CA ASN A 599 14.01 6.90 8.70
C ASN A 599 15.25 7.71 9.15
N VAL A 600 16.28 7.07 9.73
CA VAL A 600 17.59 7.69 10.00
C VAL A 600 18.07 8.46 8.78
N SER A 601 18.37 9.75 8.96
CA SER A 601 18.74 10.66 7.88
C SER A 601 19.84 11.66 8.27
N THR A 602 20.29 11.63 9.52
CA THR A 602 21.36 12.48 10.05
C THR A 602 22.03 11.81 11.25
N THR A 603 23.22 12.28 11.61
CA THR A 603 23.82 12.03 12.93
C THR A 603 23.36 13.09 13.95
N VAL A 604 23.65 12.86 15.23
CA VAL A 604 23.44 13.86 16.31
C VAL A 604 24.21 15.15 16.00
N ALA A 605 25.46 15.04 15.56
CA ALA A 605 26.25 16.20 15.13
C ALA A 605 25.58 16.99 13.99
N GLY A 606 24.96 16.30 13.02
CA GLY A 606 24.20 16.94 11.94
C GLY A 606 22.86 17.58 12.37
N ILE A 607 22.31 17.21 13.54
CA ILE A 607 21.23 17.98 14.16
C ILE A 607 21.78 19.24 14.82
N LEU A 608 22.85 19.12 15.62
CA LEU A 608 23.44 20.25 16.34
C LEU A 608 24.00 21.33 15.39
N ASP A 609 24.68 20.92 14.32
CA ASP A 609 25.17 21.81 13.25
C ASP A 609 24.03 22.62 12.59
N ARG A 610 22.85 22.01 12.40
CA ARG A 610 21.67 22.70 11.88
C ARG A 610 20.97 23.54 12.94
N ALA A 611 20.89 23.08 14.18
CA ALA A 611 20.32 23.83 15.30
C ALA A 611 21.05 25.15 15.54
N ALA A 612 22.37 25.19 15.35
CA ALA A 612 23.17 26.41 15.40
C ALA A 612 22.91 27.39 14.23
N LYS A 613 22.18 26.99 13.18
CA LYS A 613 22.01 27.74 11.91
C LYS A 613 20.55 28.02 11.54
N MET A 614 19.58 27.29 12.09
CA MET A 614 18.15 27.47 11.80
C MET A 614 17.26 27.06 12.98
N PRO A 615 16.08 27.67 13.15
CA PRO A 615 15.09 27.27 14.15
C PRO A 615 14.82 25.76 14.12
N THR A 616 15.09 25.09 15.23
CA THR A 616 15.08 23.62 15.31
C THR A 616 14.27 23.16 16.53
N ALA A 617 13.34 22.22 16.29
CA ALA A 617 12.51 21.60 17.32
C ALA A 617 12.73 20.09 17.37
N LEU A 618 12.87 19.52 18.57
CA LEU A 618 12.82 18.08 18.81
C LEU A 618 11.49 17.71 19.47
N LEU A 619 10.80 16.70 18.97
CA LEU A 619 9.54 16.21 19.53
C LEU A 619 9.77 15.00 20.43
N THR A 620 9.19 14.98 21.63
CA THR A 620 9.12 13.79 22.51
C THR A 620 7.69 13.46 22.94
N ALA A 621 7.49 12.24 23.47
CA ALA A 621 6.24 11.85 24.12
C ALA A 621 6.25 12.20 25.63
N ARG A 622 5.07 12.34 26.23
CA ARG A 622 4.90 12.71 27.65
C ARG A 622 5.70 11.83 28.57
N GLY A 623 6.49 12.44 29.46
CA GLY A 623 7.34 11.73 30.42
C GLY A 623 8.60 11.09 29.82
N GLN A 624 8.75 11.04 28.49
CA GLN A 624 10.04 10.68 27.89
C GLN A 624 10.98 11.89 27.95
N ARG A 625 12.07 11.72 28.70
CA ARG A 625 13.19 12.66 28.75
C ARG A 625 13.79 12.82 27.34
N PRO A 626 14.26 14.02 26.97
CA PRO A 626 14.96 14.20 25.70
C PRO A 626 16.30 13.44 25.70
N PRO A 627 16.82 13.09 24.50
CA PRO A 627 18.17 12.56 24.34
C PRO A 627 19.20 13.57 24.84
N HIS A 628 20.42 13.09 25.13
CA HIS A 628 21.43 13.88 25.85
C HIS A 628 21.74 15.25 25.21
N TYR A 629 21.70 15.33 23.87
CA TYR A 629 22.02 16.52 23.09
C TYR A 629 20.94 17.63 23.11
N ALA A 630 19.81 17.39 23.78
CA ALA A 630 18.67 18.30 23.80
C ALA A 630 18.02 18.37 25.21
N ARG A 631 18.82 18.25 26.27
CA ARG A 631 18.37 18.36 27.68
C ARG A 631 18.36 19.79 28.19
N ASP A 632 19.18 20.61 27.55
CA ASP A 632 19.39 22.06 27.65
C ASP A 632 18.42 22.86 26.76
N TRP A 633 17.72 22.19 25.85
CA TRP A 633 16.72 22.79 24.95
C TRP A 633 15.43 23.13 25.72
N THR A 634 14.76 24.23 25.36
CA THR A 634 13.61 24.73 26.13
C THR A 634 12.34 23.92 25.85
N PRO A 635 11.67 23.33 26.86
CA PRO A 635 10.48 22.50 26.66
C PRO A 635 9.16 23.29 26.60
N TYR A 636 8.36 23.00 25.58
CA TYR A 636 7.02 23.53 25.37
C TYR A 636 6.00 22.38 25.20
N PRO A 637 5.07 22.19 26.15
CA PRO A 637 3.96 21.24 26.00
C PRO A 637 3.00 21.66 24.88
N LEU A 638 2.74 20.77 23.93
CA LEU A 638 1.87 21.06 22.79
C LEU A 638 0.40 20.80 23.17
N HIS A 639 -0.32 21.85 23.59
CA HIS A 639 -1.63 21.78 24.25
C HIS A 639 -2.69 20.96 23.49
N HIS A 640 -2.76 21.06 22.16
CA HIS A 640 -3.75 20.35 21.33
C HIS A 640 -3.33 18.94 20.93
N THR A 641 -2.15 18.47 21.35
CA THR A 641 -1.68 17.10 21.13
C THR A 641 -1.39 16.43 22.47
N PRO A 642 -2.38 15.73 23.06
CA PRO A 642 -2.29 15.23 24.44
C PRO A 642 -1.03 14.42 24.73
N GLY A 643 -0.06 15.07 25.38
CA GLY A 643 1.18 14.45 25.77
C GLY A 643 2.28 14.39 24.70
N TRP A 644 2.40 15.39 23.82
CA TRP A 644 3.66 15.66 23.11
C TRP A 644 4.31 16.95 23.62
N THR A 645 5.65 17.00 23.58
CA THR A 645 6.45 18.16 23.98
C THR A 645 7.41 18.51 22.85
N ALA A 646 7.46 19.79 22.48
CA ALA A 646 8.49 20.33 21.60
C ALA A 646 9.62 20.91 22.45
N TRP A 647 10.85 20.49 22.20
CA TRP A 647 12.06 21.04 22.80
C TRP A 647 12.68 21.95 21.73
N LEU A 648 12.77 23.25 21.99
CA LEU A 648 13.39 24.18 21.05
C LEU A 648 14.88 24.31 21.33
N ALA A 649 15.69 24.16 20.30
CA ALA A 649 17.12 24.47 20.39
C ALA A 649 17.33 25.94 20.78
N PRO A 650 18.36 26.26 21.58
CA PRO A 650 18.75 27.64 21.81
C PRO A 650 18.99 28.34 20.47
N THR A 651 18.24 29.40 20.18
CA THR A 651 18.57 30.31 19.07
C THR A 651 19.94 30.90 19.34
N ALA A 652 20.90 30.66 18.45
CA ALA A 652 22.14 31.43 18.45
C ALA A 652 21.79 32.92 18.48
N PRO A 653 22.45 33.75 19.32
CA PRO A 653 22.21 35.19 19.30
C PRO A 653 22.50 35.69 17.89
N GLN A 654 21.55 36.42 17.30
CA GLN A 654 21.81 37.16 16.07
C GLN A 654 22.92 38.17 16.40
N GLY A 655 24.00 38.13 15.63
CA GLY A 655 25.08 39.10 15.78
C GLY A 655 24.56 40.53 15.53
N PRO A 656 25.17 41.54 16.17
CA PRO A 656 24.80 42.94 15.98
C PRO A 656 25.06 43.43 14.55
#